data_AF-A0A0B9AE74-F1
#
_entry.id   AF-A0A0B9AE74-F1
#
_cell.length_a   1.000
_cell.length_b   1.000
_cell.length_c   1.000
_cell.angle_alpha   90.00
_cell.angle_beta   90.00
_cell.angle_gamma   90.00
#
_symmetry.space_group_name_H-M   'P 1'
#
loop_
_entity.id
_entity.type
_entity.pdbx_description
1 polymer ?
#
loop_
_entity_poly.entity_id
_entity_poly.type
_entity_poly.pdbx_seq_one_letter_code
_entity_poly.pdbx_strand_id
1 'polypeptide(L)'
;MQSTAPVAEYSPQRSSAPKPSGFRSDIQGLRALAVGIVLLYHLWPDRFVGGFVGVDVFFVISGFLITSHLIKSPPQRWGDVAKFWARRVRRLLPASLLVLFLVGITTFLVAPQSIWADTGRQILSAGLYVVNWDFAISSVDYLAADNAPSPVQHFWSLSVEEQFYFVWPMIIGLAFLVGTKLGRSKKFVGFTVLGIFLASFVFSVWYTANEPAMAYFITPTRMWELATGGLVAVFVLYVRPERLPFSSVLGWIGLAGIVAATFLIRADMPFPGYIALVPVVSTALVILADSRGRASVLPLLSLRPVRFLGDISYSVYLWHWPLIVLVPYLSAKLGRSESLGVLDNIAIILVSIIAAWASTTWVENRFRKSSFFSSSKKTFAFAALAMALVAALGLSQMVIANTIVEQNEDKLQAQLDDPDSCLGAGILLPSARDNPNCEDKDSLQMEPAAAKKDKSKAYADGCWASAPYVRKPECTYGDGSKHVALVGNSHAGHWLPTLERLADEQDLTITTFLASNCSISTLPQDLSTPEETKGCQDYADWVSKRTTEGGFDAVITSERQSTPLDGMDWEETEKKAPEGHREILQRWVDADLDVVVIRDTPYPGGAGVTVPDCVAKHEDDLEECSGTPESWHWMDPLAASAKTIDSKNMSVIYPQDWFCPEGRCEPVIGGVITYFDTAHITATYAQTLAPQFDASLRKTGLSTFD
;
A
#
# COMPACT_ATOMS: atom_id res chain seq x y z
N MET A 1 1.00 -55.14 -87.70
CA MET A 1 0.33 -53.86 -88.05
C MET A 1 -0.09 -53.19 -86.76
N GLN A 2 0.33 -51.93 -86.61
CA GLN A 2 0.28 -51.13 -85.39
C GLN A 2 -1.15 -50.77 -84.96
N SER A 3 -1.40 -50.74 -83.65
CA SER A 3 -2.44 -49.89 -83.07
C SER A 3 -1.94 -49.33 -81.73
N THR A 4 -1.98 -48.01 -81.64
CA THR A 4 -1.45 -47.13 -80.60
C THR A 4 -2.41 -46.98 -79.42
N ALA A 5 -1.91 -47.02 -78.19
CA ALA A 5 -2.62 -46.54 -76.99
C ALA A 5 -1.77 -45.44 -76.29
N PRO A 6 -2.38 -44.32 -75.85
CA PRO A 6 -1.65 -43.18 -75.32
C PRO A 6 -1.44 -43.23 -73.79
N VAL A 7 -0.42 -42.48 -73.38
CA VAL A 7 0.10 -42.26 -72.02
C VAL A 7 -0.95 -41.60 -71.11
N ALA A 8 -1.14 -42.14 -69.91
CA ALA A 8 -1.90 -41.50 -68.83
C ALA A 8 -0.94 -40.77 -67.86
N GLU A 9 -1.12 -39.46 -67.73
CA GLU A 9 -0.42 -38.59 -66.76
C GLU A 9 -0.78 -38.94 -65.32
N TYR A 10 0.26 -39.17 -64.49
CA TYR A 10 0.13 -39.36 -63.05
C TYR A 10 0.03 -37.99 -62.36
N SER A 11 -1.17 -37.62 -61.92
CA SER A 11 -1.39 -36.42 -61.10
C SER A 11 -0.83 -36.64 -59.69
N PRO A 12 0.06 -35.78 -59.16
CA PRO A 12 0.55 -35.90 -57.79
C PRO A 12 -0.57 -35.57 -56.80
N GLN A 13 -0.87 -36.53 -55.92
CA GLN A 13 -1.77 -36.34 -54.79
C GLN A 13 -1.30 -35.13 -53.97
N ARG A 14 -2.16 -34.10 -53.90
CA ARG A 14 -1.99 -32.96 -52.99
C ARG A 14 -1.88 -33.50 -51.57
N SER A 15 -0.69 -33.41 -50.98
CA SER A 15 -0.50 -33.61 -49.55
C SER A 15 -1.42 -32.64 -48.81
N SER A 16 -2.22 -33.19 -47.91
CA SER A 16 -3.11 -32.43 -47.03
C SER A 16 -2.30 -31.35 -46.31
N ALA A 17 -2.71 -30.10 -46.47
CA ALA A 17 -2.15 -28.96 -45.76
C ALA A 17 -2.09 -29.25 -44.24
N PRO A 18 -1.02 -28.83 -43.54
CA PRO A 18 -0.94 -29.00 -42.10
C PRO A 18 -2.09 -28.22 -41.43
N LYS A 19 -2.86 -28.88 -40.57
CA LYS A 19 -3.89 -28.25 -39.73
C LYS A 19 -3.26 -27.05 -39.00
N PRO A 20 -3.85 -25.84 -39.04
CA PRO A 20 -3.29 -24.71 -38.31
C PRO A 20 -3.30 -25.02 -36.81
N SER A 21 -2.16 -24.84 -36.15
CA SER A 21 -2.02 -24.95 -34.70
C SER A 21 -3.04 -24.05 -34.00
N GLY A 22 -3.90 -24.65 -33.18
CA GLY A 22 -5.10 -24.01 -32.62
C GLY A 22 -4.81 -22.77 -31.75
N PHE A 23 -5.16 -21.60 -32.27
CA PHE A 23 -5.23 -20.36 -31.51
C PHE A 23 -6.46 -20.39 -30.58
N ARG A 24 -6.24 -20.14 -29.27
CA ARG A 24 -7.29 -20.12 -28.24
C ARG A 24 -7.81 -18.69 -28.04
N SER A 25 -8.85 -18.32 -28.79
CA SER A 25 -9.43 -16.97 -28.74
C SER A 25 -10.20 -16.68 -27.46
N ASP A 26 -10.69 -17.71 -26.77
CA ASP A 26 -11.26 -17.64 -25.42
C ASP A 26 -10.26 -17.06 -24.41
N ILE A 27 -8.99 -17.46 -24.46
CA ILE A 27 -7.95 -16.94 -23.56
C ILE A 27 -7.70 -15.45 -23.81
N GLN A 28 -7.72 -15.01 -25.07
CA GLN A 28 -7.60 -13.57 -25.36
C GLN A 28 -8.81 -12.79 -24.86
N GLY A 29 -10.02 -13.35 -24.98
CA GLY A 29 -11.21 -12.74 -24.43
C GLY A 29 -11.19 -12.65 -22.90
N LEU A 30 -10.68 -13.68 -22.21
CA LEU A 30 -10.48 -13.63 -20.76
C LEU A 30 -9.46 -12.56 -20.35
N ARG A 31 -8.35 -12.40 -21.08
CA ARG A 31 -7.38 -11.32 -20.83
C ARG A 31 -8.00 -9.94 -21.03
N ALA A 32 -8.86 -9.78 -22.04
CA ALA A 32 -9.58 -8.54 -22.29
C ALA A 32 -10.58 -8.22 -21.17
N LEU A 33 -11.31 -9.23 -20.71
CA LEU A 33 -12.25 -9.11 -19.59
C LEU A 33 -11.49 -8.72 -18.31
N ALA A 34 -10.41 -9.43 -17.99
CA ALA A 34 -9.60 -9.19 -16.79
C ALA A 34 -9.06 -7.76 -16.72
N VAL A 35 -8.40 -7.27 -17.80
CA VAL A 35 -7.90 -5.88 -17.81
C VAL A 35 -9.03 -4.85 -17.80
N GLY A 36 -10.16 -5.14 -18.47
CA GLY A 36 -11.32 -4.27 -18.48
C GLY A 36 -11.91 -4.09 -17.09
N ILE A 37 -12.05 -5.18 -16.33
CA ILE A 37 -12.54 -5.15 -14.95
C ILE A 37 -11.61 -4.30 -14.05
N VAL A 38 -10.29 -4.52 -14.14
CA VAL A 38 -9.30 -3.74 -13.36
C VAL A 38 -9.38 -2.25 -13.70
N LEU A 39 -9.42 -1.93 -15.00
CA LEU A 39 -9.48 -0.55 -15.48
C LEU A 39 -10.75 0.17 -14.98
N LEU A 40 -11.90 -0.50 -15.05
CA LEU A 40 -13.17 0.05 -14.57
C LEU A 40 -13.19 0.24 -13.06
N TYR A 41 -12.59 -0.69 -12.31
CA TYR A 41 -12.46 -0.57 -10.85
C TYR A 41 -11.62 0.63 -10.43
N HIS A 42 -10.45 0.83 -11.03
CA HIS A 42 -9.59 1.96 -10.66
C HIS A 42 -10.19 3.33 -11.01
N LEU A 43 -11.13 3.41 -11.98
CA LEU A 43 -11.80 4.66 -12.36
C LEU A 43 -13.15 4.87 -11.68
N TRP A 44 -13.81 3.79 -11.23
CA TRP A 44 -15.11 3.81 -10.55
C TRP A 44 -15.15 2.74 -9.43
N PRO A 45 -14.35 2.90 -8.37
CA PRO A 45 -14.20 1.89 -7.33
C PRO A 45 -15.53 1.58 -6.62
N ASP A 46 -16.39 2.58 -6.40
CA ASP A 46 -17.68 2.42 -5.73
C ASP A 46 -18.69 1.58 -6.53
N ARG A 47 -18.50 1.47 -7.85
CA ARG A 47 -19.40 0.70 -8.74
C ARG A 47 -18.90 -0.70 -9.01
N PHE A 48 -17.58 -0.88 -9.06
CA PHE A 48 -16.93 -2.14 -9.37
C PHE A 48 -16.13 -2.64 -8.17
N VAL A 49 -16.77 -2.69 -7.00
CA VAL A 49 -16.15 -2.91 -5.67
C VAL A 49 -15.18 -4.09 -5.58
N GLY A 50 -15.32 -5.09 -6.45
CA GLY A 50 -14.47 -6.28 -6.53
C GLY A 50 -13.60 -6.36 -7.78
N GLY A 51 -13.40 -5.28 -8.53
CA GLY A 51 -12.70 -5.39 -9.81
C GLY A 51 -11.19 -5.66 -9.71
N PHE A 52 -10.60 -5.57 -8.52
CA PHE A 52 -9.25 -6.09 -8.27
C PHE A 52 -9.12 -7.60 -8.59
N VAL A 53 -10.23 -8.37 -8.56
CA VAL A 53 -10.24 -9.81 -8.90
C VAL A 53 -9.86 -10.10 -10.35
N GLY A 54 -9.81 -9.09 -11.21
CA GLY A 54 -9.25 -9.22 -12.56
C GLY A 54 -7.79 -9.66 -12.55
N VAL A 55 -7.03 -9.36 -11.49
CA VAL A 55 -5.65 -9.83 -11.31
C VAL A 55 -5.60 -11.34 -11.10
N ASP A 56 -6.48 -11.91 -10.27
CA ASP A 56 -6.57 -13.36 -10.04
C ASP A 56 -6.88 -14.11 -11.35
N VAL A 57 -7.73 -13.52 -12.20
CA VAL A 57 -8.01 -14.05 -13.55
C VAL A 57 -6.73 -14.09 -14.39
N PHE A 58 -5.90 -13.06 -14.34
CA PHE A 58 -4.59 -13.05 -15.00
C PHE A 58 -3.64 -14.12 -14.45
N PHE A 59 -3.57 -14.28 -13.13
CA PHE A 59 -2.73 -15.30 -12.51
C PHE A 59 -3.10 -16.72 -12.97
N VAL A 60 -4.39 -17.06 -13.00
CA VAL A 60 -4.84 -18.36 -13.52
C VAL A 60 -4.49 -18.53 -15.00
N ILE A 61 -4.68 -17.50 -15.84
CA ILE A 61 -4.32 -17.55 -17.27
C ILE A 61 -2.82 -17.79 -17.45
N SER A 62 -1.99 -17.06 -16.71
CA SER A 62 -0.54 -17.15 -16.79
C SER A 62 -0.01 -18.49 -16.30
N GLY A 63 -0.55 -18.99 -15.19
CA GLY A 63 -0.30 -20.34 -14.70
C GLY A 63 -0.59 -21.41 -15.76
N PHE A 64 -1.74 -21.30 -16.44
CA PHE A 64 -2.13 -22.22 -17.51
C PHE A 64 -1.18 -22.16 -18.72
N LEU A 65 -0.90 -20.97 -19.23
CA LEU A 65 -0.10 -20.79 -20.45
C LEU A 65 1.35 -21.22 -20.24
N ILE A 66 1.95 -20.83 -19.12
CA ILE A 66 3.36 -21.14 -18.84
C ILE A 66 3.54 -22.62 -18.52
N THR A 67 2.67 -23.20 -17.69
CA THR A 67 2.72 -24.63 -17.38
C THR A 67 2.47 -25.46 -18.63
N SER A 68 1.52 -25.06 -19.50
CA SER A 68 1.29 -25.71 -20.79
C SER A 68 2.52 -25.68 -21.70
N HIS A 69 3.23 -24.55 -21.75
CA HIS A 69 4.46 -24.41 -22.53
C HIS A 69 5.57 -25.33 -22.00
N LEU A 70 5.78 -25.35 -20.68
CA LEU A 70 6.81 -26.16 -20.03
C LEU A 70 6.51 -27.66 -20.11
N ILE A 71 5.24 -28.07 -20.01
CA ILE A 71 4.83 -29.46 -20.17
C ILE A 71 5.07 -29.97 -21.61
N LYS A 72 4.78 -29.14 -22.61
CA LYS A 72 4.99 -29.49 -24.04
C LYS A 72 6.46 -29.52 -24.42
N SER A 73 7.30 -28.74 -23.75
CA SER A 73 8.74 -28.70 -24.00
C SER A 73 9.50 -28.56 -22.68
N PRO A 74 9.61 -29.65 -21.90
CA PRO A 74 10.21 -29.63 -20.56
C PRO A 74 11.68 -29.22 -20.59
N PRO A 75 12.12 -28.29 -19.74
CA PRO A 75 13.53 -27.97 -19.59
C PRO A 75 14.31 -29.19 -19.08
N GLN A 76 15.39 -29.57 -19.76
CA GLN A 76 16.24 -30.69 -19.34
C GLN A 76 17.61 -30.24 -18.83
N ARG A 77 18.01 -29.01 -19.18
CA ARG A 77 19.29 -28.39 -18.82
C ARG A 77 19.11 -26.89 -18.59
N TRP A 78 20.07 -26.27 -17.89
CA TRP A 78 20.10 -24.82 -17.64
C TRP A 78 19.99 -23.96 -18.91
N GLY A 79 20.54 -24.41 -20.02
CA GLY A 79 20.41 -23.71 -21.31
C GLY A 79 18.96 -23.60 -21.81
N ASP A 80 18.07 -24.54 -21.47
CA ASP A 80 16.66 -24.49 -21.87
C ASP A 80 15.87 -23.53 -20.98
N VAL A 81 16.21 -23.48 -19.69
CA VAL A 81 15.70 -22.50 -18.72
C VAL A 81 16.11 -21.08 -19.14
N ALA A 82 17.38 -20.86 -19.47
CA ALA A 82 17.86 -19.57 -19.97
C ALA A 82 17.17 -19.14 -21.28
N LYS A 83 16.87 -20.08 -22.18
CA LYS A 83 16.07 -19.80 -23.40
C LYS A 83 14.62 -19.44 -23.07
N PHE A 84 14.04 -20.07 -22.04
CA PHE A 84 12.70 -19.73 -21.56
C PHE A 84 12.66 -18.30 -21.01
N TRP A 85 13.57 -17.95 -20.09
CA TRP A 85 13.67 -16.61 -19.53
C TRP A 85 13.95 -15.57 -20.62
N ALA A 86 14.87 -15.83 -21.55
CA ALA A 86 15.14 -14.92 -22.66
C ALA A 86 13.91 -14.66 -23.58
N ARG A 87 12.96 -15.58 -23.66
CA ARG A 87 11.69 -15.34 -24.37
C ARG A 87 10.71 -14.48 -23.56
N ARG A 88 10.73 -14.61 -22.23
CA ARG A 88 9.92 -13.77 -21.32
C ARG A 88 10.45 -12.35 -21.27
N VAL A 89 11.75 -12.20 -21.06
CA VAL A 89 12.45 -10.90 -21.09
C VAL A 89 12.10 -10.11 -22.34
N ARG A 90 12.23 -10.69 -23.54
CA ARG A 90 11.89 -9.98 -24.80
C ARG A 90 10.43 -9.58 -24.95
N ARG A 91 9.54 -10.20 -24.20
CA ARG A 91 8.10 -9.98 -24.28
C ARG A 91 7.62 -8.97 -23.24
N LEU A 92 8.20 -8.97 -22.04
CA LEU A 92 7.63 -8.26 -20.89
C LEU A 92 8.47 -7.03 -20.52
N LEU A 93 9.78 -7.21 -20.33
CA LEU A 93 10.68 -6.18 -19.79
C LEU A 93 10.76 -4.87 -20.61
N PRO A 94 10.85 -4.87 -21.96
CA PRO A 94 10.99 -3.63 -22.71
C PRO A 94 9.85 -2.63 -22.46
N ALA A 95 8.60 -3.12 -22.38
CA ALA A 95 7.45 -2.26 -22.18
C ALA A 95 7.30 -1.84 -20.71
N SER A 96 7.54 -2.74 -19.76
CA SER A 96 7.46 -2.42 -18.33
C SER A 96 8.53 -1.42 -17.92
N LEU A 97 9.79 -1.62 -18.35
CA LEU A 97 10.89 -0.70 -18.04
C LEU A 97 10.72 0.66 -18.71
N LEU A 98 10.13 0.71 -19.91
CA LEU A 98 9.78 1.99 -20.54
C LEU A 98 8.75 2.75 -19.71
N VAL A 99 7.70 2.07 -19.24
CA VAL A 99 6.68 2.71 -18.41
C VAL A 99 7.30 3.18 -17.10
N LEU A 100 8.07 2.35 -16.39
CA LEU A 100 8.76 2.76 -15.16
C LEU A 100 9.66 3.99 -15.37
N PHE A 101 10.42 4.02 -16.47
CA PHE A 101 11.28 5.14 -16.80
C PHE A 101 10.49 6.42 -17.04
N LEU A 102 9.41 6.35 -17.82
CA LEU A 102 8.55 7.51 -18.10
C LEU A 102 7.80 7.97 -16.84
N VAL A 103 7.34 7.04 -16.00
CA VAL A 103 6.70 7.36 -14.72
C VAL A 103 7.68 8.06 -13.79
N GLY A 104 8.94 7.62 -13.71
CA GLY A 104 9.97 8.34 -12.95
C GLY A 104 10.13 9.78 -13.42
N ILE A 105 10.27 9.99 -14.73
CA ILE A 105 10.37 11.35 -15.30
C ILE A 105 9.11 12.17 -15.02
N THR A 106 7.92 11.63 -15.31
CA THR A 106 6.67 12.38 -15.14
C THR A 106 6.39 12.70 -13.68
N THR A 107 6.70 11.80 -12.74
CA THR A 107 6.57 12.06 -11.30
C THR A 107 7.43 13.24 -10.90
N PHE A 108 8.68 13.29 -11.33
CA PHE A 108 9.58 14.41 -11.04
C PHE A 108 9.11 15.75 -11.62
N LEU A 109 8.43 15.72 -12.77
CA LEU A 109 7.97 16.95 -13.46
C LEU A 109 6.63 17.47 -12.93
N VAL A 110 5.76 16.58 -12.44
CA VAL A 110 4.34 16.87 -12.22
C VAL A 110 3.93 16.65 -10.78
N ALA A 111 4.45 15.64 -10.10
CA ALA A 111 4.03 15.31 -8.75
C ALA A 111 4.84 16.07 -7.70
N PRO A 112 4.27 16.34 -6.51
CA PRO A 112 4.97 17.04 -5.44
C PRO A 112 6.20 16.28 -4.93
N GLN A 113 7.15 17.03 -4.36
CA GLN A 113 8.42 16.46 -3.89
C GLN A 113 8.22 15.43 -2.76
N SER A 114 7.13 15.57 -1.99
CA SER A 114 6.75 14.69 -0.87
C SER A 114 6.67 13.20 -1.25
N ILE A 115 6.41 12.86 -2.52
CA ILE A 115 6.26 11.47 -2.97
C ILE A 115 7.46 10.95 -3.77
N TRP A 116 8.48 11.78 -4.02
CA TRP A 116 9.59 11.43 -4.91
C TRP A 116 10.46 10.30 -4.36
N ALA A 117 10.79 10.34 -3.06
CA ALA A 117 11.62 9.32 -2.42
C ALA A 117 10.93 7.95 -2.45
N ASP A 118 9.65 7.88 -2.08
CA ASP A 118 8.86 6.65 -2.10
C ASP A 118 8.68 6.13 -3.52
N THR A 119 8.34 7.00 -4.47
CA THR A 119 8.20 6.60 -5.87
C THR A 119 9.52 6.10 -6.44
N GLY A 120 10.66 6.72 -6.10
CA GLY A 120 11.99 6.28 -6.50
C GLY A 120 12.33 4.88 -5.97
N ARG A 121 12.07 4.62 -4.67
CA ARG A 121 12.23 3.29 -4.04
C ARG A 121 11.35 2.24 -4.71
N GLN A 122 10.11 2.60 -5.01
CA GLN A 122 9.13 1.70 -5.63
C GLN A 122 9.45 1.43 -7.11
N ILE A 123 9.94 2.42 -7.85
CA ILE A 123 10.44 2.24 -9.24
C ILE A 123 11.65 1.31 -9.26
N LEU A 124 12.60 1.49 -8.34
CA LEU A 124 13.75 0.61 -8.17
C LEU A 124 13.28 -0.83 -7.90
N SER A 125 12.41 -1.00 -6.91
CA SER A 125 11.89 -2.31 -6.51
C SER A 125 11.03 -2.96 -7.60
N ALA A 126 10.27 -2.17 -8.36
CA ALA A 126 9.46 -2.65 -9.48
C ALA A 126 10.34 -3.05 -10.67
N GLY A 127 11.41 -2.30 -10.94
CA GLY A 127 12.43 -2.64 -11.94
C GLY A 127 13.16 -3.94 -11.63
N LEU A 128 13.27 -4.31 -10.34
CA LEU A 128 13.81 -5.57 -9.85
C LEU A 128 12.74 -6.67 -9.63
N TYR A 129 11.46 -6.37 -9.89
CA TYR A 129 10.31 -7.27 -9.65
C TYR A 129 10.18 -7.77 -8.20
N VAL A 130 10.42 -6.88 -7.24
CA VAL A 130 10.25 -7.14 -5.79
C VAL A 130 9.37 -6.11 -5.10
N VAL A 131 8.72 -5.19 -5.83
CA VAL A 131 7.91 -4.11 -5.24
C VAL A 131 6.71 -4.61 -4.44
N ASN A 132 6.25 -5.84 -4.70
CA ASN A 132 5.20 -6.45 -3.90
C ASN A 132 5.61 -6.65 -2.43
N TRP A 133 6.90 -6.84 -2.15
CA TRP A 133 7.40 -6.91 -0.77
C TRP A 133 7.54 -5.52 -0.12
N ASP A 134 7.87 -4.48 -0.89
CA ASP A 134 7.87 -3.09 -0.41
C ASP A 134 6.45 -2.71 0.04
N PHE A 135 5.44 -2.92 -0.81
CA PHE A 135 4.05 -2.66 -0.44
C PHE A 135 3.54 -3.57 0.69
N ALA A 136 3.98 -4.82 0.76
CA ALA A 136 3.65 -5.71 1.88
C ALA A 136 4.12 -5.15 3.23
N ILE A 137 5.36 -4.65 3.29
CA ILE A 137 5.92 -4.05 4.50
C ILE A 137 5.22 -2.73 4.83
N SER A 138 4.99 -1.87 3.83
CA SER A 138 4.27 -0.60 4.04
C SER A 138 2.80 -0.80 4.43
N SER A 139 2.18 -1.94 4.11
CA SER A 139 0.76 -2.18 4.41
C SER A 139 0.45 -2.53 5.87
N VAL A 140 1.46 -2.92 6.65
CA VAL A 140 1.33 -3.20 8.10
C VAL A 140 1.89 -2.06 8.95
N ASP A 141 2.54 -1.08 8.32
CA ASP A 141 2.92 0.16 8.99
C ASP A 141 1.68 1.04 9.10
N TYR A 142 1.11 1.12 10.30
CA TYR A 142 -0.10 1.89 10.54
C TYR A 142 0.07 3.38 10.19
N LEU A 143 1.29 3.92 10.28
CA LEU A 143 1.60 5.30 9.90
C LEU A 143 1.60 5.52 8.38
N ALA A 144 1.63 4.45 7.60
CA ALA A 144 1.61 4.50 6.14
C ALA A 144 0.22 4.22 5.54
N ALA A 145 -0.78 3.92 6.36
CA ALA A 145 -2.12 3.51 5.93
C ALA A 145 -2.87 4.59 5.12
N ASP A 146 -2.62 5.87 5.41
CA ASP A 146 -3.26 7.03 4.77
C ASP A 146 -2.43 7.65 3.62
N ASN A 147 -1.34 7.00 3.20
CA ASN A 147 -0.48 7.55 2.15
C ASN A 147 -1.17 7.53 0.78
N ALA A 148 -0.86 8.55 -0.04
CA ALA A 148 -1.32 8.61 -1.43
C ALA A 148 -0.90 7.36 -2.24
N PRO A 149 -1.75 6.85 -3.15
CA PRO A 149 -1.42 5.68 -3.96
C PRO A 149 -0.18 5.89 -4.83
N SER A 150 0.70 4.89 -4.85
CA SER A 150 1.93 4.95 -5.65
C SER A 150 1.63 4.95 -7.16
N PRO A 151 2.30 5.78 -7.99
CA PRO A 151 2.16 5.74 -9.45
C PRO A 151 2.53 4.39 -10.09
N VAL A 152 3.25 3.52 -9.38
CA VAL A 152 3.66 2.19 -9.84
C VAL A 152 3.02 1.06 -9.03
N GLN A 153 2.02 1.33 -8.20
CA GLN A 153 1.42 0.34 -7.29
C GLN A 153 1.05 -0.98 -7.96
N HIS A 154 0.32 -0.91 -9.09
CA HIS A 154 -0.09 -2.08 -9.87
C HIS A 154 1.05 -3.04 -10.30
N PHE A 155 2.33 -2.64 -10.24
CA PHE A 155 3.47 -3.53 -10.49
C PHE A 155 3.66 -4.62 -9.43
N TRP A 156 2.96 -4.54 -8.28
CA TRP A 156 2.99 -5.60 -7.27
C TRP A 156 2.59 -6.96 -7.87
N SER A 157 1.52 -6.98 -8.68
CA SER A 157 1.01 -8.22 -9.27
C SER A 157 1.96 -8.77 -10.33
N LEU A 158 2.58 -7.89 -11.11
CA LEU A 158 3.61 -8.24 -12.09
C LEU A 158 4.86 -8.80 -11.43
N SER A 159 5.22 -8.31 -10.25
CA SER A 159 6.34 -8.84 -9.46
C SER A 159 6.07 -10.28 -9.01
N VAL A 160 4.88 -10.55 -8.48
CA VAL A 160 4.45 -11.93 -8.16
C VAL A 160 4.49 -12.83 -9.39
N GLU A 161 3.99 -12.34 -10.52
CA GLU A 161 3.94 -13.09 -11.78
C GLU A 161 5.34 -13.39 -12.36
N GLU A 162 6.25 -12.43 -12.36
CA GLU A 162 7.64 -12.62 -12.84
C GLU A 162 8.46 -13.49 -11.88
N GLN A 163 8.25 -13.41 -10.57
CA GLN A 163 8.84 -14.34 -9.59
C GLN A 163 8.39 -15.78 -9.88
N PHE A 164 7.12 -15.98 -10.20
CA PHE A 164 6.63 -17.27 -10.69
C PHE A 164 7.32 -17.67 -12.00
N TYR A 165 7.44 -16.79 -13.00
CA TYR A 165 8.14 -17.09 -14.26
C TYR A 165 9.62 -17.42 -14.07
N PHE A 166 10.26 -16.82 -13.08
CA PHE A 166 11.63 -17.09 -12.72
C PHE A 166 11.77 -18.51 -12.17
N VAL A 167 10.98 -18.87 -11.15
CA VAL A 167 11.13 -20.12 -10.40
C VAL A 167 10.50 -21.34 -11.10
N TRP A 168 9.33 -21.17 -11.72
CA TRP A 168 8.54 -22.28 -12.27
C TRP A 168 9.23 -23.19 -13.30
N PRO A 169 10.01 -22.71 -14.28
CA PRO A 169 10.71 -23.60 -15.23
C PRO A 169 11.73 -24.52 -14.53
N MET A 170 12.32 -24.09 -13.42
CA MET A 170 13.25 -24.91 -12.64
C MET A 170 12.49 -26.01 -11.89
N ILE A 171 11.39 -25.66 -11.23
CA ILE A 171 10.53 -26.62 -10.52
C ILE A 171 9.97 -27.67 -11.48
N ILE A 172 9.36 -27.25 -12.59
CA ILE A 172 8.77 -28.18 -13.56
C ILE A 172 9.84 -29.01 -14.27
N GLY A 173 10.99 -28.41 -14.61
CA GLY A 173 12.13 -29.13 -15.18
C GLY A 173 12.66 -30.21 -14.26
N LEU A 174 12.87 -29.89 -12.98
CA LEU A 174 13.31 -30.86 -11.96
C LEU A 174 12.27 -31.97 -11.77
N ALA A 175 10.99 -31.62 -11.64
CA ALA A 175 9.90 -32.58 -11.52
C ALA A 175 9.83 -33.53 -12.72
N PHE A 176 10.02 -32.99 -13.93
CA PHE A 176 10.07 -33.79 -15.14
C PHE A 176 11.29 -34.74 -15.16
N LEU A 177 12.48 -34.27 -14.79
CA LEU A 177 13.71 -35.08 -14.77
C LEU A 177 13.63 -36.22 -13.74
N VAL A 178 13.18 -35.93 -12.52
CA VAL A 178 12.97 -36.93 -11.47
C VAL A 178 11.93 -37.95 -11.90
N GLY A 179 10.79 -37.49 -12.40
CA GLY A 179 9.74 -38.39 -12.86
C GLY A 179 10.16 -39.19 -14.10
N THR A 180 11.06 -38.70 -14.95
CA THR A 180 11.62 -39.46 -16.08
C THR A 180 12.49 -40.61 -15.59
N LYS A 181 13.33 -40.40 -14.58
CA LYS A 181 14.12 -41.48 -13.94
C LYS A 181 13.24 -42.58 -13.34
N LEU A 182 12.04 -42.22 -12.88
CA LEU A 182 11.06 -43.13 -12.27
C LEU A 182 10.02 -43.68 -13.27
N GLY A 183 10.10 -43.34 -14.56
CA GLY A 183 9.10 -43.73 -15.57
C GLY A 183 7.70 -43.12 -15.36
N ARG A 184 7.58 -42.05 -14.58
CA ARG A 184 6.31 -41.44 -14.12
C ARG A 184 6.29 -39.90 -14.24
N SER A 185 6.98 -39.33 -15.25
CA SER A 185 7.16 -37.88 -15.44
C SER A 185 5.86 -37.08 -15.33
N LYS A 186 4.79 -37.49 -16.02
CA LYS A 186 3.47 -36.82 -15.97
C LYS A 186 2.89 -36.75 -14.56
N LYS A 187 2.95 -37.86 -13.81
CA LYS A 187 2.42 -37.95 -12.44
C LYS A 187 3.23 -37.06 -11.50
N PHE A 188 4.56 -37.09 -11.61
CA PHE A 188 5.42 -36.31 -10.75
C PHE A 188 5.22 -34.81 -10.96
N VAL A 189 5.16 -34.34 -12.21
CA VAL A 189 4.79 -32.94 -12.52
C VAL A 189 3.44 -32.57 -11.94
N GLY A 190 2.41 -33.41 -12.12
CA GLY A 190 1.08 -33.17 -11.56
C GLY A 190 1.07 -33.06 -10.03
N PHE A 191 1.74 -33.99 -9.33
CA PHE A 191 1.85 -33.95 -7.87
C PHE A 191 2.66 -32.76 -7.36
N THR A 192 3.72 -32.34 -8.07
CA THR A 192 4.47 -31.13 -7.73
C THR A 192 3.58 -29.89 -7.81
N VAL A 193 2.82 -29.71 -8.90
CA VAL A 193 1.91 -28.56 -9.04
C VAL A 193 0.80 -28.60 -8.00
N LEU A 194 0.23 -29.79 -7.72
CA LEU A 194 -0.78 -29.97 -6.68
C LEU A 194 -0.23 -29.66 -5.27
N GLY A 195 0.98 -30.11 -4.96
CA GLY A 195 1.63 -29.82 -3.68
C GLY A 195 1.83 -28.32 -3.46
N ILE A 196 2.27 -27.60 -4.50
CA ILE A 196 2.43 -26.13 -4.44
C ILE A 196 1.07 -25.44 -4.28
N PHE A 197 0.05 -25.88 -5.02
CA PHE A 197 -1.31 -25.38 -4.87
C PHE A 197 -1.81 -25.53 -3.43
N LEU A 198 -1.70 -26.74 -2.85
CA LEU A 198 -2.19 -27.01 -1.49
C LEU A 198 -1.41 -26.21 -0.44
N ALA A 199 -0.08 -26.19 -0.52
CA ALA A 199 0.77 -25.48 0.43
C ALA A 199 0.49 -23.97 0.40
N SER A 200 0.42 -23.38 -0.80
CA SER A 200 0.15 -21.96 -0.95
C SER A 200 -1.29 -21.59 -0.58
N PHE A 201 -2.29 -22.44 -0.89
CA PHE A 201 -3.68 -22.18 -0.54
C PHE A 201 -3.91 -22.21 0.98
N VAL A 202 -3.38 -23.24 1.66
CA VAL A 202 -3.46 -23.33 3.13
C VAL A 202 -2.76 -22.15 3.78
N PHE A 203 -1.57 -21.79 3.30
CA PHE A 203 -0.85 -20.62 3.79
C PHE A 203 -1.61 -19.32 3.52
N SER A 204 -2.26 -19.18 2.36
CA SER A 204 -3.09 -18.03 2.00
C SER A 204 -4.25 -17.86 2.97
N VAL A 205 -5.02 -18.93 3.22
CA VAL A 205 -6.16 -18.89 4.16
C VAL A 205 -5.72 -18.55 5.58
N TRP A 206 -4.66 -19.21 6.06
CA TRP A 206 -4.15 -18.97 7.41
C TRP A 206 -3.59 -17.55 7.55
N TYR A 207 -2.74 -17.12 6.63
CA TYR A 207 -2.06 -15.83 6.75
C TYR A 207 -3.02 -14.65 6.53
N THR A 208 -3.97 -14.74 5.59
CA THR A 208 -5.00 -13.71 5.40
C THR A 208 -5.90 -13.54 6.63
N ALA A 209 -6.12 -14.59 7.43
CA ALA A 209 -6.91 -14.49 8.66
C ALA A 209 -6.19 -13.76 9.80
N ASN A 210 -4.86 -13.64 9.74
CA ASN A 210 -4.07 -12.96 10.76
C ASN A 210 -3.59 -11.58 10.27
N GLU A 211 -3.18 -11.48 9.00
CA GLU A 211 -2.53 -10.31 8.42
C GLU A 211 -3.06 -10.03 7.00
N PRO A 212 -4.32 -9.62 6.82
CA PRO A 212 -4.96 -9.49 5.51
C PRO A 212 -4.25 -8.50 4.58
N ALA A 213 -3.78 -7.36 5.11
CA ALA A 213 -3.09 -6.33 4.35
C ALA A 213 -1.78 -6.85 3.73
N MET A 214 -0.92 -7.49 4.53
CA MET A 214 0.31 -8.09 4.04
C MET A 214 0.03 -9.28 3.11
N ALA A 215 -0.93 -10.14 3.49
CA ALA A 215 -1.32 -11.32 2.71
C ALA A 215 -1.76 -10.96 1.29
N TYR A 216 -2.27 -9.75 1.07
CA TYR A 216 -2.66 -9.27 -0.24
C TYR A 216 -1.48 -9.21 -1.24
N PHE A 217 -0.30 -8.80 -0.79
CA PHE A 217 0.84 -8.48 -1.67
C PHE A 217 1.90 -9.60 -1.77
N ILE A 218 2.05 -10.45 -0.76
CA ILE A 218 3.16 -11.40 -0.73
C ILE A 218 2.96 -12.59 -1.70
N THR A 219 4.05 -13.02 -2.32
CA THR A 219 4.04 -14.08 -3.34
C THR A 219 3.51 -15.44 -2.84
N PRO A 220 3.85 -15.91 -1.61
CA PRO A 220 3.42 -17.23 -1.15
C PRO A 220 1.90 -17.40 -0.98
N THR A 221 1.16 -16.33 -0.69
CA THR A 221 -0.31 -16.36 -0.53
C THR A 221 -1.05 -16.33 -1.87
N ARG A 222 -0.35 -15.99 -2.96
CA ARG A 222 -0.89 -15.86 -4.33
C ARG A 222 -0.52 -17.01 -5.26
N MET A 223 0.51 -17.79 -4.91
CA MET A 223 1.06 -18.84 -5.78
C MET A 223 0.03 -19.93 -6.14
N TRP A 224 -0.96 -20.19 -5.29
CA TRP A 224 -2.01 -21.18 -5.55
C TRP A 224 -2.93 -20.77 -6.72
N GLU A 225 -3.12 -19.48 -6.98
CA GLU A 225 -3.91 -18.96 -8.10
C GLU A 225 -3.22 -19.33 -9.43
N LEU A 226 -1.90 -19.07 -9.52
CA LEU A 226 -1.04 -19.47 -10.64
C LEU A 226 -0.98 -21.01 -10.76
N ALA A 227 -0.83 -21.72 -9.64
CA ALA A 227 -0.79 -23.18 -9.62
C ALA A 227 -2.13 -23.80 -10.07
N THR A 228 -3.28 -23.15 -9.81
CA THR A 228 -4.60 -23.56 -10.32
C THR A 228 -4.59 -23.58 -11.85
N GLY A 229 -4.09 -22.52 -12.49
CA GLY A 229 -3.86 -22.51 -13.93
C GLY A 229 -2.94 -23.66 -14.39
N GLY A 230 -1.89 -23.95 -13.62
CA GLY A 230 -1.01 -25.09 -13.83
C GLY A 230 -1.72 -26.45 -13.75
N LEU A 231 -2.61 -26.65 -12.78
CA LEU A 231 -3.42 -27.85 -12.64
C LEU A 231 -4.37 -28.02 -13.81
N VAL A 232 -4.99 -26.93 -14.29
CA VAL A 232 -5.78 -26.94 -15.52
C VAL A 232 -4.93 -27.37 -16.72
N ALA A 233 -3.69 -26.88 -16.83
CA ALA A 233 -2.79 -27.29 -17.91
C ALA A 233 -2.42 -28.79 -17.84
N VAL A 234 -2.08 -29.28 -16.65
CA VAL A 234 -1.80 -30.72 -16.39
C VAL A 234 -3.01 -31.57 -16.77
N PHE A 235 -4.21 -31.19 -16.33
CA PHE A 235 -5.44 -31.90 -16.64
C PHE A 235 -5.71 -31.92 -18.15
N VAL A 236 -5.67 -30.76 -18.81
CA VAL A 236 -5.94 -30.62 -20.25
C VAL A 236 -4.96 -31.40 -21.11
N LEU A 237 -3.68 -31.48 -20.73
CA LEU A 237 -2.63 -32.09 -21.57
C LEU A 237 -2.37 -33.56 -21.25
N TYR A 238 -2.63 -34.03 -20.03
CA TYR A 238 -2.30 -35.40 -19.62
C TYR A 238 -3.50 -36.30 -19.34
N VAL A 239 -4.66 -35.74 -18.98
CA VAL A 239 -5.80 -36.50 -18.45
C VAL A 239 -7.06 -36.34 -19.31
N ARG A 240 -7.29 -35.15 -19.84
CA ARG A 240 -8.58 -34.73 -20.39
C ARG A 240 -9.10 -35.66 -21.51
N PRO A 241 -10.36 -36.14 -21.42
CA PRO A 241 -11.01 -36.90 -22.48
C PRO A 241 -11.33 -36.03 -23.70
N GLU A 242 -11.50 -36.64 -24.88
CA GLU A 242 -11.71 -35.92 -26.15
C GLU A 242 -12.94 -34.99 -26.16
N ARG A 243 -13.95 -35.28 -25.34
CA ARG A 243 -15.13 -34.43 -25.14
C ARG A 243 -15.42 -34.29 -23.66
N LEU A 244 -15.51 -33.05 -23.18
CA LEU A 244 -16.05 -32.77 -21.85
C LEU A 244 -17.57 -32.57 -21.98
N PRO A 245 -18.40 -33.34 -21.24
CA PRO A 245 -19.82 -33.09 -21.19
C PRO A 245 -20.10 -31.71 -20.57
N PHE A 246 -21.17 -31.06 -21.01
CA PHE A 246 -21.62 -29.75 -20.49
C PHE A 246 -20.59 -28.60 -20.57
N SER A 247 -19.60 -28.69 -21.47
CA SER A 247 -18.55 -27.68 -21.61
C SER A 247 -19.08 -26.25 -21.73
N SER A 248 -20.17 -26.04 -22.47
CA SER A 248 -20.76 -24.70 -22.62
C SER A 248 -21.37 -24.18 -21.31
N VAL A 249 -21.98 -25.05 -20.51
CA VAL A 249 -22.55 -24.69 -19.20
C VAL A 249 -21.43 -24.30 -18.23
N LEU A 250 -20.34 -25.08 -18.18
CA LEU A 250 -19.16 -24.74 -17.39
C LEU A 250 -18.57 -23.38 -17.78
N GLY A 251 -18.50 -23.09 -19.08
CA GLY A 251 -18.03 -21.80 -19.58
C GLY A 251 -18.91 -20.62 -19.13
N TRP A 252 -20.24 -20.77 -19.17
CA TRP A 252 -21.16 -19.73 -18.69
C TRP A 252 -21.16 -19.57 -17.18
N ILE A 253 -21.08 -20.67 -16.41
CA ILE A 253 -20.95 -20.61 -14.95
C ILE A 253 -19.66 -19.88 -14.57
N GLY A 254 -18.54 -20.23 -15.21
CA GLY A 254 -17.28 -19.54 -14.98
C GLY A 254 -17.33 -18.05 -15.35
N LEU A 255 -17.94 -17.69 -16.48
CA LEU A 255 -18.08 -16.28 -16.87
C LEU A 255 -18.98 -15.51 -15.89
N ALA A 256 -20.12 -16.09 -15.50
CA ALA A 256 -21.03 -15.50 -14.53
C ALA A 256 -20.38 -15.34 -13.14
N GLY A 257 -19.57 -16.32 -12.72
CA GLY A 257 -18.82 -16.26 -11.47
C GLY A 257 -17.76 -15.14 -11.45
N ILE A 258 -17.04 -14.93 -12.56
CA ILE A 258 -16.11 -13.78 -12.70
C ILE A 258 -16.88 -12.45 -12.58
N VAL A 259 -18.00 -12.32 -13.30
CA VAL A 259 -18.81 -11.10 -13.27
C VAL A 259 -19.41 -10.87 -11.88
N ALA A 260 -19.92 -11.90 -11.22
CA ALA A 260 -20.45 -11.81 -9.88
C ALA A 260 -19.37 -11.38 -8.87
N ALA A 261 -18.16 -11.96 -8.96
CA ALA A 261 -17.03 -11.58 -8.12
C ALA A 261 -16.70 -10.08 -8.22
N THR A 262 -16.78 -9.49 -9.42
CA THR A 262 -16.55 -8.05 -9.65
C THR A 262 -17.50 -7.13 -8.88
N PHE A 263 -18.73 -7.57 -8.60
CA PHE A 263 -19.74 -6.74 -7.93
C PHE A 263 -20.02 -7.14 -6.48
N LEU A 264 -19.63 -8.34 -6.05
CA LEU A 264 -19.98 -8.88 -4.74
C LEU A 264 -18.80 -8.96 -3.75
N ILE A 265 -17.56 -9.09 -4.25
CA ILE A 265 -16.38 -9.13 -3.40
C ILE A 265 -15.95 -7.69 -3.13
N ARG A 266 -15.69 -7.34 -1.87
CA ARG A 266 -15.25 -5.99 -1.47
C ARG A 266 -13.83 -6.01 -0.93
N ALA A 267 -13.15 -4.88 -0.97
CA ALA A 267 -11.79 -4.73 -0.48
C ALA A 267 -11.67 -4.89 1.05
N ASP A 268 -12.76 -4.71 1.80
CA ASP A 268 -12.83 -4.87 3.26
C ASP A 268 -13.00 -6.33 3.71
N MET A 269 -13.11 -7.26 2.76
CA MET A 269 -13.20 -8.70 3.05
C MET A 269 -11.80 -9.31 3.21
N PRO A 270 -11.63 -10.37 4.02
CA PRO A 270 -10.34 -11.05 4.18
C PRO A 270 -9.89 -11.74 2.88
N PHE A 271 -9.11 -11.02 2.08
CA PHE A 271 -8.68 -11.40 0.73
C PHE A 271 -7.14 -11.46 0.63
N PRO A 272 -6.51 -12.39 -0.14
CA PRO A 272 -7.10 -13.41 -1.01
C PRO A 272 -7.90 -14.49 -0.29
N GLY A 273 -7.30 -15.09 0.74
CA GLY A 273 -7.89 -16.16 1.54
C GLY A 273 -8.69 -17.19 0.72
N TYR A 274 -9.79 -17.67 1.30
CA TYR A 274 -10.72 -18.54 0.60
C TYR A 274 -11.66 -17.78 -0.35
N ILE A 275 -11.81 -16.46 -0.20
CA ILE A 275 -12.72 -15.64 -1.00
C ILE A 275 -12.27 -15.61 -2.47
N ALA A 276 -10.96 -15.55 -2.70
CA ALA A 276 -10.36 -15.65 -4.04
C ALA A 276 -10.66 -16.98 -4.76
N LEU A 277 -11.19 -18.03 -4.09
CA LEU A 277 -11.67 -19.23 -4.78
C LEU A 277 -12.70 -18.92 -5.85
N VAL A 278 -13.57 -17.92 -5.62
CA VAL A 278 -14.64 -17.57 -6.56
C VAL A 278 -14.07 -17.16 -7.92
N PRO A 279 -13.25 -16.09 -8.06
CA PRO A 279 -12.69 -15.71 -9.35
C PRO A 279 -11.70 -16.75 -9.91
N VAL A 280 -10.93 -17.44 -9.06
CA VAL A 280 -9.93 -18.43 -9.49
C VAL A 280 -10.57 -19.68 -10.10
N VAL A 281 -11.52 -20.30 -9.40
CA VAL A 281 -12.24 -21.47 -9.89
C VAL A 281 -13.09 -21.08 -11.10
N SER A 282 -13.74 -19.92 -11.07
CA SER A 282 -14.52 -19.42 -12.21
C SER A 282 -13.66 -19.28 -13.47
N THR A 283 -12.46 -18.71 -13.35
CA THR A 283 -11.50 -18.63 -14.47
C THR A 283 -11.04 -20.01 -14.94
N ALA A 284 -10.73 -20.91 -14.01
CA ALA A 284 -10.37 -22.28 -14.33
C ALA A 284 -11.48 -23.01 -15.10
N LEU A 285 -12.75 -22.82 -14.73
CA LEU A 285 -13.92 -23.38 -15.43
C LEU A 285 -14.03 -22.87 -16.86
N VAL A 286 -13.82 -21.58 -17.11
CA VAL A 286 -13.84 -21.04 -18.49
C VAL A 286 -12.71 -21.64 -19.34
N ILE A 287 -11.49 -21.73 -18.80
CA ILE A 287 -10.35 -22.31 -19.52
C ILE A 287 -10.55 -23.82 -19.79
N LEU A 288 -11.08 -24.54 -18.79
CA LEU A 288 -11.38 -25.97 -18.86
C LEU A 288 -12.50 -26.28 -19.87
N ALA A 289 -13.52 -25.42 -19.98
CA ALA A 289 -14.62 -25.61 -20.91
C ALA A 289 -14.12 -25.88 -22.34
N ASP A 290 -13.24 -25.02 -22.89
CA ASP A 290 -12.82 -25.04 -24.32
C ASP A 290 -14.04 -25.30 -25.24
N SER A 291 -15.19 -24.67 -24.94
CA SER A 291 -16.44 -24.95 -25.64
C SER A 291 -16.43 -24.28 -27.01
N ARG A 292 -16.65 -25.07 -28.07
CA ARG A 292 -16.61 -24.59 -29.47
C ARG A 292 -17.97 -24.60 -30.19
N GLY A 293 -19.04 -24.96 -29.49
CA GLY A 293 -20.40 -24.99 -30.04
C GLY A 293 -21.06 -23.60 -30.11
N ARG A 294 -22.21 -23.49 -30.81
CA ARG A 294 -22.97 -22.24 -30.96
C ARG A 294 -23.45 -21.64 -29.63
N ALA A 295 -23.75 -22.48 -28.64
CA ALA A 295 -24.17 -22.06 -27.29
C ALA A 295 -22.98 -21.76 -26.35
N SER A 296 -21.75 -21.73 -26.87
CA SER A 296 -20.54 -21.41 -26.10
C SER A 296 -20.46 -19.92 -25.75
N VAL A 297 -19.68 -19.56 -24.73
CA VAL A 297 -19.20 -18.19 -24.46
C VAL A 297 -18.22 -17.68 -25.53
N LEU A 298 -17.66 -18.57 -26.35
CA LEU A 298 -16.62 -18.26 -27.32
C LEU A 298 -16.98 -17.15 -28.33
N PRO A 299 -18.21 -17.06 -28.90
CA PRO A 299 -18.56 -15.98 -29.82
C PRO A 299 -18.43 -14.59 -29.20
N LEU A 300 -18.82 -14.45 -27.92
CA LEU A 300 -18.69 -13.21 -27.16
C LEU A 300 -17.21 -12.87 -26.91
N LEU A 301 -16.44 -13.85 -26.41
CA LEU A 301 -15.01 -13.69 -26.13
C LEU A 301 -14.14 -13.53 -27.38
N SER A 302 -14.65 -13.90 -28.55
CA SER A 302 -13.93 -13.85 -29.84
C SER A 302 -14.32 -12.65 -30.71
N LEU A 303 -15.15 -11.72 -30.19
CA LEU A 303 -15.43 -10.45 -30.87
C LEU A 303 -14.12 -9.72 -31.19
N ARG A 304 -14.07 -9.01 -32.33
CA ARG A 304 -12.84 -8.33 -32.78
C ARG A 304 -12.34 -7.29 -31.76
N PRO A 305 -13.18 -6.40 -31.19
CA PRO A 305 -12.73 -5.43 -30.19
C PRO A 305 -12.22 -6.11 -28.91
N VAL A 306 -12.89 -7.18 -28.47
CA VAL A 306 -12.49 -7.97 -27.30
C VAL A 306 -11.12 -8.61 -27.53
N ARG A 307 -10.90 -9.25 -28.67
CA ARG A 307 -9.58 -9.82 -28.99
C ARG A 307 -8.49 -8.76 -29.11
N PHE A 308 -8.79 -7.61 -29.72
CA PHE A 308 -7.85 -6.50 -29.81
C PHE A 308 -7.41 -6.05 -28.41
N LEU A 309 -8.36 -5.82 -27.49
CA LEU A 309 -8.06 -5.45 -26.12
C LEU A 309 -7.26 -6.56 -25.41
N GLY A 310 -7.61 -7.83 -25.64
CA GLY A 310 -6.86 -8.98 -25.14
C GLY A 310 -5.41 -9.01 -25.63
N ASP A 311 -5.17 -8.68 -26.90
CA ASP A 311 -3.84 -8.65 -27.52
C ASP A 311 -2.95 -7.57 -26.87
N ILE A 312 -3.51 -6.40 -26.55
CA ILE A 312 -2.78 -5.28 -25.91
C ILE A 312 -2.90 -5.23 -24.38
N SER A 313 -3.61 -6.18 -23.76
CA SER A 313 -3.99 -6.15 -22.33
C SER A 313 -2.83 -5.94 -21.37
N TYR A 314 -1.66 -6.51 -21.65
CA TYR A 314 -0.45 -6.32 -20.85
C TYR A 314 -0.04 -4.84 -20.83
N SER A 315 0.04 -4.21 -22.00
CA SER A 315 0.40 -2.79 -22.10
C SER A 315 -0.70 -1.88 -21.53
N VAL A 316 -1.99 -2.25 -21.65
CA VAL A 316 -3.08 -1.48 -21.00
C VAL A 316 -2.90 -1.53 -19.48
N TYR A 317 -2.59 -2.72 -18.94
CA TYR A 317 -2.31 -2.87 -17.51
C TYR A 317 -1.12 -2.00 -17.06
N LEU A 318 -0.07 -1.85 -17.86
CA LEU A 318 1.06 -0.98 -17.51
C LEU A 318 0.72 0.52 -17.55
N TRP A 319 -0.05 0.96 -18.56
CA TRP A 319 -0.26 2.40 -18.82
C TRP A 319 -1.41 3.01 -18.03
N HIS A 320 -2.43 2.23 -17.67
CA HIS A 320 -3.64 2.80 -17.08
C HIS A 320 -3.41 3.43 -15.71
N TRP A 321 -2.71 2.73 -14.81
CA TRP A 321 -2.59 3.16 -13.42
C TRP A 321 -1.74 4.41 -13.24
N PRO A 322 -0.55 4.55 -13.88
CA PRO A 322 0.20 5.80 -13.75
C PRO A 322 -0.56 7.01 -14.29
N LEU A 323 -1.41 6.84 -15.32
CA LEU A 323 -2.26 7.92 -15.82
C LEU A 323 -3.34 8.28 -14.79
N ILE A 324 -3.97 7.29 -14.14
CA ILE A 324 -4.95 7.53 -13.07
C ILE A 324 -4.34 8.30 -11.90
N VAL A 325 -3.10 7.97 -11.51
CA VAL A 325 -2.42 8.60 -10.37
C VAL A 325 -1.82 9.97 -10.74
N LEU A 326 -1.23 10.14 -11.92
CA LEU A 326 -0.46 11.35 -12.27
C LEU A 326 -1.29 12.44 -12.95
N VAL A 327 -2.43 12.12 -13.58
CA VAL A 327 -3.30 13.13 -14.22
C VAL A 327 -3.91 14.10 -13.21
N PRO A 328 -4.37 13.69 -12.00
CA PRO A 328 -4.81 14.65 -10.98
C PRO A 328 -3.76 15.70 -10.64
N TYR A 329 -2.50 15.30 -10.41
CA TYR A 329 -1.40 16.24 -10.17
C TYR A 329 -1.17 17.19 -11.35
N LEU A 330 -1.27 16.68 -12.58
CA LEU A 330 -1.16 17.52 -13.78
C LEU A 330 -2.32 18.52 -13.90
N SER A 331 -3.54 18.10 -13.55
CA SER A 331 -4.74 18.94 -13.59
C SER A 331 -4.62 20.10 -12.59
N ALA A 332 -4.21 19.79 -11.36
CA ALA A 332 -3.96 20.76 -10.30
C ALA A 332 -2.92 21.81 -10.73
N LYS A 333 -1.77 21.36 -11.27
CA LYS A 333 -0.70 22.23 -11.79
C LYS A 333 -1.13 23.14 -12.95
N LEU A 334 -2.21 22.78 -13.66
CA LEU A 334 -2.80 23.58 -14.73
C LEU A 334 -3.96 24.48 -14.26
N GLY A 335 -4.21 24.57 -12.94
CA GLY A 335 -5.27 25.38 -12.35
C GLY A 335 -6.68 24.86 -12.64
N ARG A 336 -6.84 23.54 -12.82
CA ARG A 336 -8.14 22.89 -13.03
C ARG A 336 -8.54 22.07 -11.80
N SER A 337 -9.83 21.75 -11.71
CA SER A 337 -10.34 20.86 -10.66
C SER A 337 -9.65 19.51 -10.70
N GLU A 338 -9.42 18.98 -9.51
CA GLU A 338 -8.77 17.69 -9.26
C GLU A 338 -9.76 16.54 -9.30
N SER A 339 -11.03 16.83 -9.02
CA SER A 339 -12.10 15.87 -9.14
C SER A 339 -12.22 15.48 -10.62
N LEU A 340 -11.69 14.31 -10.96
CA LEU A 340 -11.76 13.79 -12.31
C LEU A 340 -13.23 13.55 -12.63
N GLY A 341 -13.73 14.29 -13.61
CA GLY A 341 -15.07 14.08 -14.12
C GLY A 341 -15.16 12.80 -14.95
N VAL A 342 -16.38 12.45 -15.34
CA VAL A 342 -16.60 11.31 -16.25
C VAL A 342 -15.84 11.48 -17.57
N LEU A 343 -15.70 12.72 -18.06
CA LEU A 343 -14.95 13.03 -19.27
C LEU A 343 -13.44 12.78 -19.11
N ASP A 344 -12.86 13.14 -17.96
CA ASP A 344 -11.44 12.91 -17.68
C ASP A 344 -11.15 11.40 -17.57
N ASN A 345 -12.03 10.65 -16.89
CA ASN A 345 -11.93 9.20 -16.81
C ASN A 345 -12.00 8.54 -18.19
N ILE A 346 -12.90 8.99 -19.07
CA ILE A 346 -12.97 8.51 -20.46
C ILE A 346 -11.69 8.87 -21.22
N ALA A 347 -11.16 10.07 -21.04
CA ALA A 347 -9.91 10.49 -21.66
C ALA A 347 -8.74 9.60 -21.20
N ILE A 348 -8.64 9.30 -19.90
CA ILE A 348 -7.63 8.40 -19.34
C ILE A 348 -7.74 7.00 -19.98
N ILE A 349 -8.94 6.44 -20.13
CA ILE A 349 -9.15 5.15 -20.82
C ILE A 349 -8.61 5.20 -22.24
N LEU A 350 -8.99 6.23 -23.01
CA LEU A 350 -8.60 6.36 -24.41
C LEU A 350 -7.08 6.52 -24.55
N VAL A 351 -6.47 7.39 -23.74
CA VAL A 351 -5.01 7.60 -23.73
C VAL A 351 -4.29 6.31 -23.31
N SER A 352 -4.79 5.60 -22.30
CA SER A 352 -4.25 4.30 -21.87
C SER A 352 -4.26 3.28 -23.00
N ILE A 353 -5.37 3.16 -23.73
CA ILE A 353 -5.51 2.22 -24.85
C ILE A 353 -4.59 2.62 -26.02
N ILE A 354 -4.49 3.91 -26.34
CA ILE A 354 -3.62 4.42 -27.42
C ILE A 354 -2.15 4.18 -27.06
N ALA A 355 -1.72 4.55 -25.85
CA ALA A 355 -0.37 4.34 -25.35
C ALA A 355 -0.03 2.83 -25.29
N ALA A 356 -0.98 2.00 -24.85
CA ALA A 356 -0.83 0.56 -24.83
C ALA A 356 -0.67 -0.04 -26.24
N TRP A 357 -1.48 0.40 -27.20
CA TRP A 357 -1.37 -0.02 -28.59
C TRP A 357 -0.03 0.40 -29.19
N ALA A 358 0.39 1.64 -28.97
CA ALA A 358 1.68 2.17 -29.42
C ALA A 358 2.86 1.39 -28.82
N SER A 359 2.87 1.19 -27.51
CA SER A 359 3.89 0.41 -26.80
C SER A 359 3.93 -1.04 -27.28
N THR A 360 2.78 -1.68 -27.46
CA THR A 360 2.70 -3.05 -28.01
C THR A 360 3.26 -3.11 -29.44
N THR A 361 2.96 -2.12 -30.27
CA THR A 361 3.31 -2.09 -31.70
C THR A 361 4.79 -1.76 -31.92
N TRP A 362 5.30 -0.73 -31.25
CA TRP A 362 6.63 -0.20 -31.51
C TRP A 362 7.70 -0.71 -30.56
N VAL A 363 7.32 -1.10 -29.34
CA VAL A 363 8.25 -1.60 -28.32
C VAL A 363 8.15 -3.12 -28.27
N GLU A 364 7.08 -3.68 -27.72
CA GLU A 364 6.97 -5.12 -27.47
C GLU A 364 7.20 -5.95 -28.75
N ASN A 365 6.46 -5.65 -29.81
CA ASN A 365 6.56 -6.39 -31.08
C ASN A 365 7.95 -6.31 -31.71
N ARG A 366 8.65 -5.18 -31.53
CA ARG A 366 9.99 -4.98 -32.10
C ARG A 366 11.01 -5.89 -31.42
N PHE A 367 11.00 -5.95 -30.09
CA PHE A 367 11.89 -6.83 -29.33
C PHE A 367 11.52 -8.31 -29.50
N ARG A 368 10.23 -8.62 -29.55
CA ARG A 368 9.72 -9.99 -29.71
C ARG A 368 10.09 -10.59 -31.07
N LYS A 369 9.99 -9.82 -32.16
CA LYS A 369 10.23 -10.29 -33.54
C LYS A 369 11.66 -10.06 -34.04
N SER A 370 12.49 -9.31 -33.32
CA SER A 370 13.86 -9.00 -33.76
C SER A 370 14.77 -10.23 -33.72
N SER A 371 15.49 -10.48 -34.82
CA SER A 371 16.53 -11.51 -34.92
C SER A 371 17.78 -11.17 -34.11
N PHE A 372 18.04 -9.88 -33.85
CA PHE A 372 19.18 -9.42 -33.05
C PHE A 372 19.13 -9.97 -31.61
N PHE A 373 17.92 -10.02 -31.03
CA PHE A 373 17.69 -10.56 -29.68
C PHE A 373 17.35 -12.06 -29.69
N SER A 374 17.65 -12.79 -30.76
CA SER A 374 17.51 -14.26 -30.76
C SER A 374 18.52 -14.95 -29.83
N SER A 375 19.66 -14.30 -29.55
CA SER A 375 20.68 -14.78 -28.61
C SER A 375 20.32 -14.43 -27.17
N SER A 376 20.23 -15.45 -26.30
CA SER A 376 19.97 -15.27 -24.86
C SER A 376 20.97 -14.30 -24.21
N LYS A 377 22.25 -14.34 -24.58
CA LYS A 377 23.28 -13.44 -24.01
C LYS A 377 22.97 -11.97 -24.30
N LYS A 378 22.60 -11.64 -25.54
CA LYS A 378 22.25 -10.26 -25.94
C LYS A 378 20.96 -9.80 -25.26
N THR A 379 19.98 -10.70 -25.11
CA THR A 379 18.74 -10.42 -24.38
C THR A 379 19.01 -10.08 -22.92
N PHE A 380 19.84 -10.87 -22.22
CA PHE A 380 20.15 -10.60 -20.82
C PHE A 380 21.02 -9.36 -20.64
N ALA A 381 21.98 -9.11 -21.54
CA ALA A 381 22.76 -7.88 -21.51
C ALA A 381 21.87 -6.62 -21.65
N PHE A 382 20.91 -6.65 -22.59
CA PHE A 382 19.91 -5.58 -22.72
C PHE A 382 19.07 -5.43 -21.45
N ALA A 383 18.55 -6.53 -20.90
CA ALA A 383 17.75 -6.48 -19.68
C ALA A 383 18.54 -5.87 -18.51
N ALA A 384 19.78 -6.32 -18.30
CA ALA A 384 20.64 -5.80 -17.24
C ALA A 384 20.89 -4.29 -17.40
N LEU A 385 21.20 -3.82 -18.62
CA LEU A 385 21.42 -2.39 -18.89
C LEU A 385 20.15 -1.55 -18.70
N ALA A 386 19.01 -2.04 -19.18
CA ALA A 386 17.73 -1.33 -19.05
C ALA A 386 17.25 -1.30 -17.59
N MET A 387 17.40 -2.39 -16.84
CA MET A 387 17.11 -2.45 -15.41
C MET A 387 18.07 -1.54 -14.63
N ALA A 388 19.36 -1.52 -14.96
CA ALA A 388 20.32 -0.62 -14.33
C ALA A 388 19.97 0.86 -14.57
N LEU A 389 19.48 1.22 -15.77
CA LEU A 389 19.03 2.57 -16.07
C LEU A 389 17.81 2.98 -15.23
N VAL A 390 16.80 2.11 -15.12
CA VAL A 390 15.61 2.37 -14.29
C VAL A 390 15.98 2.41 -12.80
N ALA A 391 16.86 1.52 -12.36
CA ALA A 391 17.38 1.51 -10.99
C ALA A 391 18.16 2.79 -10.67
N ALA A 392 19.01 3.26 -11.59
CA ALA A 392 19.74 4.51 -11.43
C ALA A 392 18.80 5.72 -11.37
N LEU A 393 17.72 5.73 -12.18
CA LEU A 393 16.70 6.77 -12.11
C LEU A 393 16.01 6.78 -10.73
N GLY A 394 15.51 5.64 -10.28
CA GLY A 394 14.87 5.52 -8.96
C GLY A 394 15.80 5.91 -7.81
N LEU A 395 17.06 5.45 -7.85
CA LEU A 395 18.07 5.81 -6.87
C LEU A 395 18.40 7.31 -6.89
N SER A 396 18.51 7.91 -8.08
CA SER A 396 18.78 9.35 -8.20
C SER A 396 17.67 10.19 -7.59
N GLN A 397 16.40 9.80 -7.78
CA GLN A 397 15.26 10.46 -7.15
C GLN A 397 15.29 10.34 -5.63
N MET A 398 15.61 9.15 -5.10
CA MET A 398 15.77 8.96 -3.66
C MET A 398 16.88 9.83 -3.09
N VAL A 399 18.05 9.87 -3.74
CA VAL A 399 19.19 10.69 -3.29
C VAL A 399 18.83 12.17 -3.31
N ILE A 400 18.25 12.67 -4.41
CA ILE A 400 17.85 14.08 -4.52
C ILE A 400 16.83 14.43 -3.42
N ALA A 401 15.76 13.64 -3.27
CA ALA A 401 14.73 13.89 -2.29
C ALA A 401 15.27 13.84 -0.85
N ASN A 402 16.12 12.85 -0.53
CA ASN A 402 16.72 12.76 0.80
C ASN A 402 17.68 13.92 1.09
N THR A 403 18.49 14.34 0.12
CA THR A 403 19.38 15.50 0.30
C THR A 403 18.60 16.79 0.52
N ILE A 404 17.47 16.98 -0.16
CA ILE A 404 16.58 18.13 0.08
C ILE A 404 16.03 18.10 1.51
N VAL A 405 15.57 16.93 1.96
CA VAL A 405 15.06 16.73 3.32
C VAL A 405 16.14 16.99 4.37
N GLU A 406 17.33 16.39 4.23
CA GLU A 406 18.45 16.59 5.16
C GLU A 406 18.85 18.07 5.26
N GLN A 407 18.94 18.78 4.13
CA GLN A 407 19.24 20.22 4.13
C GLN A 407 18.13 21.05 4.78
N ASN A 408 16.87 20.65 4.61
CA ASN A 408 15.73 21.32 5.24
C ASN A 408 15.74 21.11 6.76
N GLU A 409 16.00 19.87 7.21
CA GLU A 409 16.13 19.52 8.63
C GLU A 409 17.27 20.30 9.30
N ASP A 410 18.45 20.37 8.69
CA ASP A 410 19.59 21.16 9.19
C ASP A 410 19.24 22.65 9.35
N LYS A 411 18.51 23.21 8.37
CA LYS A 411 18.07 24.61 8.40
C LYS A 411 17.03 24.85 9.50
N LEU A 412 16.05 23.98 9.64
CA LEU A 412 15.02 24.07 10.68
C LEU A 412 15.64 23.92 12.07
N GLN A 413 16.58 23.00 12.25
CA GLN A 413 17.29 22.83 13.52
C GLN A 413 18.06 24.08 13.91
N ALA A 414 18.78 24.71 12.96
CA ALA A 414 19.47 25.97 13.22
C ALA A 414 18.51 27.11 13.64
N GLN A 415 17.28 27.11 13.13
CA GLN A 415 16.22 28.06 13.53
C GLN A 415 15.57 27.70 14.86
N LEU A 416 15.47 26.41 15.22
CA LEU A 416 14.97 25.97 16.53
C LEU A 416 15.94 26.31 17.67
N ASP A 417 17.24 26.38 17.37
CA ASP A 417 18.28 26.71 18.34
C ASP A 417 18.50 28.22 18.49
N ASP A 418 17.88 29.03 17.62
CA ASP A 418 17.89 30.49 17.70
C ASP A 418 16.73 31.01 18.57
N PRO A 419 16.99 31.60 19.76
CA PRO A 419 15.94 32.10 20.64
C PRO A 419 15.14 33.28 20.07
N ASP A 420 15.67 33.97 19.06
CA ASP A 420 14.99 35.09 18.38
C ASP A 420 14.17 34.61 17.16
N SER A 421 14.13 33.30 16.89
CA SER A 421 13.34 32.70 15.82
C SER A 421 11.85 32.64 16.17
N CYS A 422 11.00 32.90 15.18
CA CYS A 422 9.55 32.71 15.27
C CYS A 422 9.05 31.44 14.56
N LEU A 423 9.93 30.45 14.40
CA LEU A 423 9.59 29.19 13.75
C LEU A 423 8.40 28.50 14.47
N GLY A 424 7.48 27.93 13.68
CA GLY A 424 6.40 27.12 14.21
C GLY A 424 5.47 27.92 15.12
N ALA A 425 5.12 27.34 16.26
CA ALA A 425 4.29 27.98 17.26
C ALA A 425 4.94 29.22 17.90
N GLY A 426 6.25 29.44 17.75
CA GLY A 426 6.92 30.65 18.23
C GLY A 426 6.27 31.94 17.71
N ILE A 427 5.69 31.91 16.50
CA ILE A 427 4.96 33.05 15.91
C ILE A 427 3.70 33.47 16.69
N LEU A 428 3.13 32.56 17.48
CA LEU A 428 1.92 32.79 18.27
C LEU A 428 2.22 33.46 19.62
N LEU A 429 3.50 33.55 20.01
CA LEU A 429 3.90 34.17 21.26
C LEU A 429 3.74 35.69 21.22
N PRO A 430 3.42 36.35 22.35
CA PRO A 430 3.37 37.81 22.41
C PRO A 430 4.68 38.49 21.97
N SER A 431 5.84 37.87 22.24
CA SER A 431 7.17 38.34 21.84
C SER A 431 7.36 38.42 20.33
N ALA A 432 6.63 37.62 19.54
CA ALA A 432 6.73 37.61 18.08
C ALA A 432 6.13 38.86 17.43
N ARG A 433 5.27 39.62 18.13
CA ARG A 433 4.56 40.79 17.56
C ARG A 433 5.49 41.93 17.17
N ASP A 434 6.54 42.15 17.97
CA ASP A 434 7.49 43.25 17.80
C ASP A 434 8.86 42.78 17.29
N ASN A 435 8.99 41.49 16.94
CA ASN A 435 10.25 40.91 16.50
C ASN A 435 10.40 41.06 14.96
N PRO A 436 11.40 41.83 14.47
CA PRO A 436 11.62 42.05 13.05
C PRO A 436 12.02 40.79 12.27
N ASN A 437 12.47 39.72 12.95
CA ASN A 437 12.78 38.44 12.33
C ASN A 437 11.52 37.63 11.98
N CYS A 438 10.33 38.12 12.33
CA CYS A 438 9.07 37.40 12.25
C CYS A 438 8.10 37.98 11.21
N GLU A 439 8.63 38.78 10.27
CA GLU A 439 7.85 39.46 9.22
C GLU A 439 7.34 38.51 8.13
N ASP A 440 7.99 37.37 7.88
CA ASP A 440 7.67 36.46 6.76
C ASP A 440 6.84 35.24 7.20
N LYS A 441 5.69 35.52 7.83
CA LYS A 441 4.81 34.50 8.47
C LYS A 441 4.22 33.46 7.51
N ASP A 442 4.16 33.82 6.23
CA ASP A 442 3.45 33.06 5.19
C ASP A 442 4.43 32.21 4.35
N SER A 443 5.74 32.35 4.57
CA SER A 443 6.74 31.57 3.84
C SER A 443 6.84 30.14 4.37
N LEU A 444 6.60 29.15 3.51
CA LEU A 444 6.82 27.74 3.83
C LEU A 444 8.32 27.49 4.07
N GLN A 445 8.70 27.16 5.31
CA GLN A 445 10.09 26.87 5.69
C GLN A 445 10.35 25.37 5.74
N MET A 446 9.37 24.58 6.15
CA MET A 446 9.45 23.13 6.22
C MET A 446 9.01 22.49 4.90
N GLU A 447 9.91 21.70 4.30
CA GLU A 447 9.59 20.95 3.10
C GLU A 447 8.57 19.85 3.41
N PRO A 448 7.51 19.66 2.60
CA PRO A 448 6.53 18.60 2.83
C PRO A 448 7.11 17.19 2.91
N ALA A 449 8.19 16.93 2.16
CA ALA A 449 8.92 15.67 2.23
C ALA A 449 9.63 15.47 3.58
N ALA A 450 10.09 16.55 4.22
CA ALA A 450 10.69 16.52 5.56
C ALA A 450 9.61 16.33 6.61
N ALA A 451 8.48 17.06 6.50
CA ALA A 451 7.34 16.93 7.40
C ALA A 451 6.88 15.46 7.57
N LYS A 452 6.75 14.70 6.48
CA LYS A 452 6.37 13.27 6.53
C LYS A 452 7.29 12.37 7.37
N LYS A 453 8.55 12.76 7.53
CA LYS A 453 9.56 12.02 8.30
C LYS A 453 9.81 12.60 9.68
N ASP A 454 9.28 13.79 9.95
CA ASP A 454 9.52 14.54 11.17
C ASP A 454 8.68 14.02 12.35
N LYS A 455 9.13 12.89 12.90
CA LYS A 455 8.46 12.12 13.96
C LYS A 455 9.25 12.22 15.27
N SER A 456 8.59 12.03 16.40
CA SER A 456 9.27 12.04 17.71
C SER A 456 10.32 10.93 17.82
N LYS A 457 11.37 11.17 18.63
CA LYS A 457 12.47 10.21 18.83
C LYS A 457 12.01 8.88 19.42
N ALA A 458 10.86 8.84 20.09
CA ALA A 458 10.26 7.60 20.60
C ALA A 458 10.17 6.50 19.53
N TYR A 459 9.93 6.86 18.25
CA TYR A 459 9.91 5.91 17.14
C TYR A 459 11.29 5.31 16.86
N ALA A 460 12.32 6.16 16.80
CA ALA A 460 13.70 5.73 16.55
C ALA A 460 14.28 4.91 17.71
N ASP A 461 13.92 5.27 18.94
CA ASP A 461 14.39 4.61 20.17
C ASP A 461 13.64 3.30 20.48
N GLY A 462 12.55 3.01 19.75
CA GLY A 462 11.76 1.79 19.93
C GLY A 462 10.95 1.79 21.23
N CYS A 463 10.47 2.97 21.64
CA CYS A 463 9.75 3.22 22.90
C CYS A 463 8.24 2.94 22.83
N TRP A 464 7.83 2.04 21.94
CA TRP A 464 6.43 1.75 21.64
C TRP A 464 6.09 0.30 21.96
N ALA A 465 4.99 0.11 22.69
CA ALA A 465 4.28 -1.16 22.70
C ALA A 465 3.40 -1.25 21.45
N SER A 466 3.69 -2.21 20.58
CA SER A 466 2.88 -2.50 19.39
C SER A 466 2.25 -3.87 19.52
N ALA A 467 1.14 -4.10 18.80
CA ALA A 467 0.43 -5.38 18.72
C ALA A 467 1.39 -6.59 18.61
N PRO A 468 1.20 -7.68 19.39
CA PRO A 468 0.13 -7.92 20.38
C PRO A 468 0.46 -7.40 21.80
N TYR A 469 1.25 -6.33 21.92
CA TYR A 469 1.56 -5.59 23.16
C TYR A 469 2.29 -6.39 24.25
N VAL A 470 3.06 -7.40 23.83
CA VAL A 470 3.88 -8.23 24.74
C VAL A 470 5.08 -7.44 25.28
N ARG A 471 5.66 -6.56 24.47
CA ARG A 471 6.77 -5.70 24.90
C ARG A 471 6.24 -4.52 25.71
N LYS A 472 6.95 -4.22 26.79
CA LYS A 472 6.65 -3.13 27.73
C LYS A 472 7.86 -2.19 27.82
N PRO A 473 8.16 -1.42 26.77
CA PRO A 473 9.30 -0.52 26.78
C PRO A 473 9.06 0.63 27.77
N GLU A 474 10.11 0.98 28.51
CA GLU A 474 10.21 2.19 29.32
C GLU A 474 11.43 2.94 28.80
N CYS A 475 11.24 4.15 28.31
CA CYS A 475 12.31 5.03 27.86
C CYS A 475 12.30 6.31 28.68
N THR A 476 13.49 6.82 28.98
CA THR A 476 13.66 7.96 29.88
C THR A 476 14.42 9.09 29.17
N TYR A 477 13.95 10.31 29.33
CA TYR A 477 14.48 11.53 28.73
C TYR A 477 14.63 12.61 29.82
N GLY A 478 15.73 13.36 29.80
CA GLY A 478 16.11 14.27 30.90
C GLY A 478 16.79 13.56 32.08
N ASP A 479 17.29 14.36 33.03
CA ASP A 479 18.01 13.89 34.21
C ASP A 479 17.62 14.60 35.52
N GLY A 480 16.49 15.33 35.52
CA GLY A 480 15.97 16.05 36.68
C GLY A 480 15.36 15.15 37.76
N SER A 481 15.18 15.70 38.95
CA SER A 481 14.72 14.96 40.13
C SER A 481 13.22 14.69 40.17
N LYS A 482 12.41 15.40 39.37
CA LYS A 482 10.97 15.18 39.24
C LYS A 482 10.66 14.18 38.14
N HIS A 483 10.07 13.05 38.49
CA HIS A 483 9.78 11.97 37.55
C HIS A 483 8.35 12.11 37.00
N VAL A 484 8.24 12.32 35.68
CA VAL A 484 6.96 12.50 35.00
C VAL A 484 6.73 11.33 34.04
N ALA A 485 5.59 10.66 34.15
CA ALA A 485 5.19 9.62 33.20
C ALA A 485 4.40 10.22 32.03
N LEU A 486 4.89 10.05 30.80
CA LEU A 486 4.13 10.35 29.58
C LEU A 486 3.37 9.08 29.15
N VAL A 487 2.06 9.09 29.32
CA VAL A 487 1.20 7.92 29.12
C VAL A 487 0.23 8.14 27.97
N GLY A 488 0.06 7.14 27.11
CA GLY A 488 -1.02 7.12 26.13
C GLY A 488 -0.62 6.41 24.86
N ASN A 489 -1.21 6.83 23.75
CA ASN A 489 -0.91 6.27 22.44
C ASN A 489 -0.05 7.21 21.59
N SER A 490 -0.14 7.13 20.27
CA SER A 490 0.65 7.95 19.36
C SER A 490 0.43 9.46 19.56
N HIS A 491 -0.72 9.86 20.10
CA HIS A 491 -1.03 11.24 20.45
C HIS A 491 -0.42 11.68 21.79
N ALA A 492 -0.07 10.79 22.72
CA ALA A 492 0.85 11.14 23.79
C ALA A 492 2.28 11.30 23.25
N GLY A 493 2.72 10.34 22.44
CA GLY A 493 4.11 10.28 21.99
C GLY A 493 4.51 11.40 21.03
N HIS A 494 3.56 12.07 20.36
CA HIS A 494 3.86 13.25 19.55
C HIS A 494 4.15 14.51 20.38
N TRP A 495 3.83 14.53 21.69
CA TRP A 495 4.16 15.61 22.63
C TRP A 495 5.54 15.44 23.26
N LEU A 496 6.19 14.28 23.08
CA LEU A 496 7.52 14.03 23.60
C LEU A 496 8.54 15.13 23.23
N PRO A 497 8.61 15.63 21.98
CA PRO A 497 9.56 16.69 21.64
C PRO A 497 9.33 17.99 22.41
N THR A 498 8.08 18.32 22.75
CA THR A 498 7.74 19.44 23.64
C THR A 498 8.28 19.19 25.05
N LEU A 499 8.07 17.99 25.58
CA LEU A 499 8.48 17.63 26.94
C LEU A 499 9.99 17.45 27.08
N GLU A 500 10.69 17.01 26.03
CA GLU A 500 12.16 16.99 25.97
C GLU A 500 12.73 18.40 26.16
N ARG A 501 12.19 19.39 25.43
CA ARG A 501 12.60 20.80 25.58
C ARG A 501 12.37 21.32 26.99
N LEU A 502 11.26 20.95 27.63
CA LEU A 502 11.01 21.31 29.04
C LEU A 502 11.98 20.61 29.99
N ALA A 503 12.30 19.34 29.77
CA ALA A 503 13.26 18.60 30.58
C ALA A 503 14.70 19.11 30.44
N ASP A 504 15.06 19.71 29.30
CA ASP A 504 16.36 20.36 29.12
C ASP A 504 16.49 21.67 29.93
N GLU A 505 15.37 22.33 30.25
CA GLU A 505 15.33 23.64 30.93
C GLU A 505 14.93 23.54 32.41
N GLN A 506 14.30 22.43 32.81
CA GLN A 506 13.67 22.24 34.12
C GLN A 506 14.14 20.96 34.79
N ASP A 507 13.85 20.80 36.08
CA ASP A 507 14.25 19.64 36.89
C ASP A 507 13.34 18.42 36.65
N LEU A 508 13.12 18.05 35.39
CA LEU A 508 12.22 16.98 34.98
C LEU A 508 12.96 15.78 34.37
N THR A 509 12.42 14.58 34.62
CA THR A 509 12.77 13.33 33.94
C THR A 509 11.49 12.72 33.40
N ILE A 510 11.37 12.63 32.07
CA ILE A 510 10.19 12.09 31.38
C ILE A 510 10.39 10.59 31.13
N THR A 511 9.46 9.75 31.58
CA THR A 511 9.44 8.31 31.24
C THR A 511 8.22 7.98 30.39
N THR A 512 8.43 7.37 29.23
CA THR A 512 7.36 7.12 28.25
C THR A 512 6.73 5.74 28.42
N PHE A 513 5.40 5.71 28.40
CA PHE A 513 4.55 4.51 28.39
C PHE A 513 3.60 4.59 27.20
N LEU A 514 4.15 4.37 26.00
CA LEU A 514 3.45 4.63 24.74
C LEU A 514 3.01 3.35 24.05
N ALA A 515 1.80 3.33 23.50
CA ALA A 515 1.28 2.22 22.73
C ALA A 515 0.78 2.63 21.34
N SER A 516 1.06 1.82 20.31
CA SER A 516 0.51 2.04 18.97
C SER A 516 -0.96 1.62 18.94
N ASN A 517 -1.86 2.50 18.49
CA ASN A 517 -3.31 2.26 18.30
C ASN A 517 -4.15 1.90 19.54
N CYS A 518 -3.51 1.46 20.63
CA CYS A 518 -4.15 1.05 21.88
C CYS A 518 -4.26 2.25 22.84
N SER A 519 -5.49 2.64 23.17
CA SER A 519 -5.77 3.60 24.25
C SER A 519 -5.63 2.99 25.65
N ILE A 520 -5.15 3.76 26.62
CA ILE A 520 -5.01 3.33 28.03
C ILE A 520 -6.35 3.55 28.73
N SER A 521 -7.15 2.48 28.74
CA SER A 521 -8.52 2.46 29.26
C SER A 521 -8.85 1.07 29.83
N THR A 522 -9.74 1.02 30.82
CA THR A 522 -10.21 -0.26 31.40
C THR A 522 -11.22 -1.01 30.53
N LEU A 523 -11.60 -0.43 29.38
CA LEU A 523 -12.56 -1.03 28.45
C LEU A 523 -11.87 -1.58 27.19
N PRO A 524 -12.17 -2.82 26.76
CA PRO A 524 -11.53 -3.46 25.61
C PRO A 524 -11.83 -2.71 24.31
N GLN A 525 -10.83 -2.64 23.44
CA GLN A 525 -10.89 -2.01 22.12
C GLN A 525 -10.96 -3.06 21.01
N ASP A 526 -11.68 -2.76 19.94
CA ASP A 526 -11.81 -3.60 18.76
C ASP A 526 -10.53 -3.52 17.92
N LEU A 527 -9.59 -4.42 18.23
CA LEU A 527 -8.33 -4.58 17.52
C LEU A 527 -8.41 -5.78 16.56
N SER A 528 -7.40 -5.94 15.71
CA SER A 528 -7.51 -6.86 14.57
C SER A 528 -7.69 -8.32 14.98
N THR A 529 -7.22 -8.69 16.18
CA THR A 529 -7.39 -10.03 16.73
C THR A 529 -7.77 -10.00 18.22
N PRO A 530 -8.44 -11.06 18.74
CA PRO A 530 -8.71 -11.17 20.18
C PRO A 530 -7.45 -11.19 21.06
N GLU A 531 -6.31 -11.65 20.52
CA GLU A 531 -5.02 -11.62 21.21
C GLU A 531 -4.51 -10.18 21.35
N GLU A 532 -4.68 -9.35 20.32
CA GLU A 532 -4.36 -7.92 20.38
C GLU A 532 -5.27 -7.16 21.34
N THR A 533 -6.59 -7.37 21.29
CA THR A 533 -7.54 -6.75 22.23
C THR A 533 -7.16 -7.06 23.67
N LYS A 534 -6.85 -8.33 23.96
CA LYS A 534 -6.38 -8.74 25.28
C LYS A 534 -5.01 -8.13 25.62
N GLY A 535 -4.06 -8.14 24.69
CA GLY A 535 -2.73 -7.58 24.90
C GLY A 535 -2.77 -6.09 25.21
N CYS A 536 -3.63 -5.33 24.52
CA CYS A 536 -3.86 -3.92 24.79
C CYS A 536 -4.41 -3.69 26.21
N GLN A 537 -5.38 -4.50 26.63
CA GLN A 537 -5.91 -4.47 28.01
C GLN A 537 -4.84 -4.81 29.06
N ASP A 538 -4.09 -5.90 28.86
CA ASP A 538 -3.00 -6.32 29.74
C ASP A 538 -1.88 -5.25 29.82
N TYR A 539 -1.67 -4.49 28.73
CA TYR A 539 -0.75 -3.36 28.69
C TYR A 539 -1.29 -2.16 29.47
N ALA A 540 -2.54 -1.76 29.25
CA ALA A 540 -3.18 -0.64 29.96
C ALA A 540 -3.20 -0.86 31.49
N ASP A 541 -3.55 -2.07 31.93
CA ASP A 541 -3.49 -2.45 33.35
C ASP A 541 -2.08 -2.38 33.91
N TRP A 542 -1.08 -2.84 33.13
CA TRP A 542 0.31 -2.77 33.54
C TRP A 542 0.81 -1.32 33.64
N VAL A 543 0.51 -0.45 32.67
CA VAL A 543 0.88 0.97 32.71
C VAL A 543 0.25 1.66 33.91
N SER A 544 -1.05 1.45 34.13
CA SER A 544 -1.78 2.00 35.29
C SER A 544 -1.11 1.61 36.61
N LYS A 545 -0.75 0.33 36.77
CA LYS A 545 -0.03 -0.14 37.97
C LYS A 545 1.39 0.42 38.05
N ARG A 546 2.14 0.40 36.95
CA ARG A 546 3.56 0.80 36.90
C ARG A 546 3.74 2.29 37.19
N THR A 547 2.78 3.11 36.80
CA THR A 547 2.79 4.56 37.05
C THR A 547 2.33 4.91 38.46
N THR A 548 1.31 4.23 39.00
CA THR A 548 0.85 4.43 40.38
C THR A 548 1.85 3.95 41.44
N GLU A 549 2.50 2.81 41.22
CA GLU A 549 3.47 2.23 42.17
C GLU A 549 4.92 2.65 41.86
N GLY A 550 5.11 3.49 40.85
CA GLY A 550 6.39 3.65 40.16
C GLY A 550 7.36 4.69 40.68
N GLY A 551 6.95 5.47 41.68
CA GLY A 551 7.71 6.61 42.18
C GLY A 551 7.70 7.83 41.23
N PHE A 552 6.63 8.03 40.48
CA PHE A 552 6.43 9.23 39.67
C PHE A 552 5.83 10.36 40.53
N ASP A 553 6.17 11.61 40.20
CA ASP A 553 5.56 12.81 40.78
C ASP A 553 4.29 13.20 39.99
N ALA A 554 4.30 12.99 38.67
CA ALA A 554 3.19 13.35 37.80
C ALA A 554 2.96 12.38 36.63
N VAL A 555 1.75 12.41 36.07
CA VAL A 555 1.37 11.76 34.82
C VAL A 555 0.86 12.81 33.84
N ILE A 556 1.48 12.89 32.66
CA ILE A 556 0.96 13.62 31.50
C ILE A 556 0.36 12.59 30.54
N THR A 557 -0.91 12.76 30.18
CA THR A 557 -1.62 11.82 29.32
C THR A 557 -2.31 12.51 28.16
N SER A 558 -2.25 11.89 26.97
CA SER A 558 -2.98 12.33 25.78
C SER A 558 -3.25 11.14 24.87
N GLU A 559 -4.45 11.06 24.31
CA GLU A 559 -4.85 9.92 23.51
C GLU A 559 -5.84 10.27 22.42
N ARG A 560 -5.77 9.50 21.34
CA ARG A 560 -6.81 9.44 20.32
C ARG A 560 -7.58 8.13 20.39
N GLN A 561 -8.90 8.19 20.42
CA GLN A 561 -9.74 7.02 20.19
C GLN A 561 -9.70 6.66 18.69
N SER A 562 -8.74 5.82 18.31
CA SER A 562 -8.50 5.40 16.91
C SER A 562 -9.24 4.12 16.51
N THR A 563 -9.72 3.36 17.49
CA THR A 563 -10.51 2.12 17.29
C THR A 563 -11.78 2.18 18.13
N PRO A 564 -12.90 1.57 17.69
CA PRO A 564 -14.08 1.49 18.52
C PRO A 564 -13.84 0.57 19.73
N LEU A 565 -14.72 0.63 20.73
CA LEU A 565 -14.72 -0.38 21.80
C LEU A 565 -15.14 -1.74 21.25
N ASP A 566 -14.62 -2.82 21.83
CA ASP A 566 -14.90 -4.19 21.40
C ASP A 566 -16.42 -4.46 21.41
N GLY A 567 -16.94 -4.87 20.24
CA GLY A 567 -18.36 -5.14 20.03
C GLY A 567 -19.28 -3.92 19.97
N MET A 568 -18.75 -2.71 19.78
CA MET A 568 -19.52 -1.46 19.72
C MET A 568 -19.25 -0.69 18.42
N ASP A 569 -20.24 0.09 17.97
CA ASP A 569 -20.00 1.08 16.92
C ASP A 569 -19.40 2.38 17.48
N TRP A 570 -19.13 3.37 16.61
CA TRP A 570 -18.56 4.65 17.01
C TRP A 570 -19.49 5.49 17.90
N GLU A 571 -20.81 5.43 17.70
CA GLU A 571 -21.77 6.21 18.50
C GLU A 571 -21.88 5.64 19.92
N GLU A 572 -21.88 4.32 20.04
CA GLU A 572 -21.81 3.61 21.32
C GLU A 572 -20.47 3.83 22.02
N THR A 573 -19.37 3.77 21.27
CA THR A 573 -18.01 4.03 21.75
C THR A 573 -17.90 5.43 22.35
N GLU A 574 -18.37 6.46 21.65
CA GLU A 574 -18.29 7.85 22.11
C GLU A 574 -18.94 8.04 23.50
N LYS A 575 -20.07 7.36 23.73
CA LYS A 575 -20.83 7.46 24.98
C LYS A 575 -20.16 6.70 26.12
N LYS A 576 -19.50 5.57 25.83
CA LYS A 576 -19.03 4.62 26.86
C LYS A 576 -17.54 4.71 27.15
N ALA A 577 -16.70 5.04 26.17
CA ALA A 577 -15.26 5.16 26.33
C ALA A 577 -14.83 6.08 27.50
N PRO A 578 -15.54 7.19 27.82
CA PRO A 578 -15.19 8.03 28.97
C PRO A 578 -15.19 7.28 30.32
N GLU A 579 -16.00 6.22 30.49
CA GLU A 579 -16.03 5.44 31.73
C GLU A 579 -14.68 4.76 32.00
N GLY A 580 -14.10 4.15 30.97
CA GLY A 580 -12.83 3.42 31.11
C GLY A 580 -11.63 4.33 31.36
N HIS A 581 -11.60 5.51 30.72
CA HIS A 581 -10.57 6.52 31.00
C HIS A 581 -10.73 7.14 32.39
N ARG A 582 -11.98 7.40 32.83
CA ARG A 582 -12.25 7.95 34.17
C ARG A 582 -11.65 7.07 35.26
N GLU A 583 -11.78 5.75 35.15
CA GLU A 583 -11.20 4.84 36.13
C GLU A 583 -9.67 4.92 36.20
N ILE A 584 -8.99 5.04 35.06
CA ILE A 584 -7.53 5.22 35.02
C ILE A 584 -7.11 6.55 35.64
N LEU A 585 -7.76 7.65 35.26
CA LEU A 585 -7.48 8.98 35.82
C LEU A 585 -7.70 9.01 37.33
N GLN A 586 -8.79 8.39 37.82
CA GLN A 586 -9.08 8.32 39.25
C GLN A 586 -8.00 7.54 40.01
N ARG A 587 -7.47 6.44 39.45
CA ARG A 587 -6.36 5.69 40.07
C ARG A 587 -5.11 6.53 40.25
N TRP A 588 -4.77 7.40 39.30
CA TRP A 588 -3.63 8.30 39.42
C TRP A 588 -3.86 9.40 40.46
N VAL A 589 -5.04 10.00 40.47
CA VAL A 589 -5.43 10.99 41.49
C VAL A 589 -5.43 10.37 42.90
N ASP A 590 -5.98 9.17 43.06
CA ASP A 590 -6.03 8.46 44.35
C ASP A 590 -4.63 8.04 44.84
N ALA A 591 -3.66 7.95 43.93
CA ALA A 591 -2.25 7.71 44.24
C ALA A 591 -1.47 9.02 44.56
N ASP A 592 -2.17 10.16 44.69
CA ASP A 592 -1.60 11.48 44.97
C ASP A 592 -0.61 11.98 43.91
N LEU A 593 -0.79 11.55 42.66
CA LEU A 593 -0.02 12.05 41.51
C LEU A 593 -0.63 13.35 40.98
N ASP A 594 0.22 14.27 40.51
CA ASP A 594 -0.22 15.39 39.68
C ASP A 594 -0.57 14.86 38.27
N VAL A 595 -1.80 15.09 37.80
CA VAL A 595 -2.30 14.54 36.53
C VAL A 595 -2.63 15.66 35.54
N VAL A 596 -1.96 15.65 34.39
CA VAL A 596 -2.21 16.58 33.29
C VAL A 596 -2.79 15.81 32.11
N VAL A 597 -4.04 16.11 31.77
CA VAL A 597 -4.69 15.59 30.56
C VAL A 597 -4.54 16.61 29.45
N ILE A 598 -3.90 16.24 28.34
CA ILE A 598 -3.85 17.07 27.13
C ILE A 598 -5.01 16.62 26.24
N ARG A 599 -5.97 17.52 26.00
CA ARG A 599 -7.02 17.30 25.00
C ARG A 599 -6.38 17.00 23.66
N ASP A 600 -6.91 16.03 22.95
CA ASP A 600 -6.43 15.65 21.63
C ASP A 600 -6.39 16.84 20.67
N THR A 601 -5.40 16.84 19.78
CA THR A 601 -5.21 17.89 18.78
C THR A 601 -6.37 17.90 17.78
N PRO A 602 -6.66 19.05 17.16
CA PRO A 602 -7.60 19.11 16.03
C PRO A 602 -7.29 18.03 14.99
N TYR A 603 -8.33 17.49 14.36
CA TYR A 603 -8.20 16.36 13.44
C TYR A 603 -8.39 16.81 11.99
N PRO A 604 -7.32 17.03 11.23
CA PRO A 604 -7.45 17.39 9.81
C PRO A 604 -8.04 16.26 8.93
N GLY A 605 -8.11 15.01 9.42
CA GLY A 605 -8.49 13.85 8.62
C GLY A 605 -9.95 13.82 8.16
N GLY A 606 -10.17 13.07 7.07
CA GLY A 606 -11.46 12.95 6.39
C GLY A 606 -11.38 12.82 4.86
N ALA A 607 -10.20 12.99 4.25
CA ALA A 607 -10.05 13.04 2.78
C ALA A 607 -9.05 12.04 2.17
N GLY A 608 -8.42 11.16 2.95
CA GLY A 608 -7.40 10.23 2.44
C GLY A 608 -6.16 10.91 1.84
N VAL A 609 -5.89 12.15 2.26
CA VAL A 609 -4.71 12.95 1.89
C VAL A 609 -4.09 13.47 3.18
N THR A 610 -2.78 13.27 3.33
CA THR A 610 -2.01 13.77 4.50
C THR A 610 -1.84 15.28 4.42
N VAL A 611 -1.66 15.97 5.57
CA VAL A 611 -1.42 17.42 5.58
C VAL A 611 -0.19 17.79 4.74
N PRO A 612 0.97 17.10 4.82
CA PRO A 612 2.10 17.42 3.96
C PRO A 612 1.79 17.24 2.47
N ASP A 613 1.03 16.21 2.07
CA ASP A 613 0.65 16.04 0.67
C ASP A 613 -0.30 17.12 0.17
N CYS A 614 -1.20 17.61 1.05
CA CYS A 614 -2.03 18.76 0.75
C CYS A 614 -1.18 20.02 0.56
N VAL A 615 -0.29 20.32 1.50
CA VAL A 615 0.61 21.48 1.43
C VAL A 615 1.48 21.44 0.17
N ALA A 616 2.07 20.28 -0.14
CA ALA A 616 2.92 20.11 -1.33
C ALA A 616 2.15 20.30 -2.65
N LYS A 617 0.83 20.17 -2.62
CA LYS A 617 -0.05 20.35 -3.76
C LYS A 617 -0.54 21.79 -3.89
N HIS A 618 -0.68 22.48 -2.77
CA HIS A 618 -1.23 23.84 -2.66
C HIS A 618 -0.21 24.82 -2.08
N GLU A 619 1.07 24.72 -2.48
CA GLU A 619 2.16 25.58 -1.97
C GLU A 619 1.87 27.08 -2.15
N ASP A 620 1.12 27.44 -3.19
CA ASP A 620 0.72 28.82 -3.49
C ASP A 620 -0.59 29.28 -2.78
N ASP A 621 -1.36 28.35 -2.19
CA ASP A 621 -2.66 28.62 -1.56
C ASP A 621 -2.97 27.63 -0.44
N LEU A 622 -2.31 27.82 0.71
CA LEU A 622 -2.40 26.90 1.86
C LEU A 622 -3.81 26.83 2.48
N GLU A 623 -4.70 27.79 2.18
CA GLU A 623 -6.06 27.81 2.73
C GLU A 623 -6.91 26.61 2.26
N GLU A 624 -6.59 26.04 1.09
CA GLU A 624 -7.20 24.79 0.58
C GLU A 624 -6.92 23.59 1.50
N CYS A 625 -5.90 23.71 2.35
CA CYS A 625 -5.49 22.70 3.33
C CYS A 625 -5.86 23.09 4.77
N SER A 626 -6.55 24.22 4.98
CA SER A 626 -6.98 24.70 6.30
C SER A 626 -8.37 24.16 6.66
N GLY A 627 -8.72 24.27 7.96
CA GLY A 627 -10.02 23.88 8.47
C GLY A 627 -10.55 24.83 9.54
N THR A 628 -11.57 24.39 10.25
CA THR A 628 -12.13 25.08 11.43
C THR A 628 -12.15 24.12 12.61
N PRO A 629 -12.23 24.62 13.85
CA PRO A 629 -12.56 23.82 15.02
C PRO A 629 -13.65 22.76 14.83
N GLU A 630 -14.68 23.06 14.05
CA GLU A 630 -15.80 22.17 13.78
C GLU A 630 -15.49 21.13 12.71
N SER A 631 -14.75 21.50 11.65
CA SER A 631 -14.38 20.55 10.60
C SER A 631 -13.20 19.66 11.01
N TRP A 632 -12.27 20.20 11.80
CA TRP A 632 -11.12 19.47 12.35
C TRP A 632 -11.43 18.93 13.75
N HIS A 633 -12.54 18.22 13.86
CA HIS A 633 -13.03 17.68 15.12
C HIS A 633 -13.00 16.15 15.13
N TRP A 634 -12.56 15.60 16.26
CA TRP A 634 -12.74 14.19 16.59
C TRP A 634 -13.22 14.04 18.03
N MET A 635 -13.78 12.88 18.37
CA MET A 635 -14.14 12.59 19.76
C MET A 635 -12.89 12.47 20.63
N ASP A 636 -13.02 12.91 21.89
CA ASP A 636 -11.95 12.82 22.88
C ASP A 636 -12.56 12.34 24.22
N PRO A 637 -12.72 11.01 24.38
CA PRO A 637 -13.29 10.44 25.60
C PRO A 637 -12.39 10.62 26.82
N LEU A 638 -11.07 10.75 26.64
CA LEU A 638 -10.11 11.02 27.71
C LEU A 638 -10.36 12.40 28.31
N ALA A 639 -10.36 13.48 27.52
CA ALA A 639 -10.64 14.82 28.02
C ALA A 639 -12.09 14.96 28.52
N ALA A 640 -13.05 14.27 27.90
CA ALA A 640 -14.42 14.21 28.39
C ALA A 640 -14.49 13.59 29.79
N SER A 641 -13.75 12.51 30.04
CA SER A 641 -13.69 11.85 31.36
C SER A 641 -13.05 12.74 32.42
N ALA A 642 -11.98 13.46 32.08
CA ALA A 642 -11.28 14.37 33.00
C ALA A 642 -12.21 15.47 33.54
N LYS A 643 -13.13 16.02 32.72
CA LYS A 643 -14.11 17.02 33.18
C LYS A 643 -15.04 16.55 34.29
N THR A 644 -15.12 15.25 34.53
CA THR A 644 -16.04 14.64 35.48
C THR A 644 -15.40 14.32 36.84
N ILE A 645 -14.09 14.52 36.97
CA ILE A 645 -13.32 14.32 38.22
C ILE A 645 -12.99 15.71 38.80
N ASP A 646 -13.40 15.95 40.04
CA ASP A 646 -13.07 17.18 40.78
C ASP A 646 -11.88 16.88 41.70
N SER A 647 -10.68 17.32 41.30
CA SER A 647 -9.45 17.13 42.06
C SER A 647 -8.51 18.31 41.86
N LYS A 648 -7.85 18.72 42.95
CA LYS A 648 -6.79 19.74 42.92
C LYS A 648 -5.49 19.24 42.29
N ASN A 649 -5.29 17.93 42.21
CA ASN A 649 -4.10 17.30 41.61
C ASN A 649 -4.35 16.93 40.14
N MET A 650 -5.36 17.52 39.48
CA MET A 650 -5.66 17.22 38.08
C MET A 650 -5.99 18.49 37.30
N SER A 651 -5.48 18.59 36.08
CA SER A 651 -5.76 19.69 35.16
C SER A 651 -5.88 19.20 33.72
N VAL A 652 -6.60 19.98 32.90
CA VAL A 652 -6.76 19.70 31.47
C VAL A 652 -6.19 20.86 30.64
N ILE A 653 -5.28 20.55 29.73
CA ILE A 653 -4.72 21.49 28.76
C ILE A 653 -5.51 21.37 27.45
N TYR A 654 -5.94 22.50 26.91
CA TYR A 654 -6.67 22.60 25.65
C TYR A 654 -5.77 23.26 24.60
N PRO A 655 -5.09 22.49 23.74
CA PRO A 655 -4.11 23.04 22.80
C PRO A 655 -4.74 23.64 21.54
N GLN A 656 -6.08 23.73 21.47
CA GLN A 656 -6.82 24.07 20.25
C GLN A 656 -6.38 25.40 19.63
N ASP A 657 -6.17 26.44 20.44
CA ASP A 657 -5.75 27.77 19.95
C ASP A 657 -4.30 27.79 19.42
N TRP A 658 -3.52 26.73 19.69
CA TRP A 658 -2.17 26.60 19.15
C TRP A 658 -2.22 26.15 17.69
N PHE A 659 -3.22 25.35 17.33
CA PHE A 659 -3.42 24.86 15.95
C PHE A 659 -4.43 25.68 15.16
N CYS A 660 -5.38 26.31 15.85
CA CYS A 660 -6.48 27.07 15.25
C CYS A 660 -6.47 28.54 15.68
N PRO A 661 -5.39 29.29 15.41
CA PRO A 661 -5.31 30.70 15.75
C PRO A 661 -6.47 31.46 15.09
N GLU A 662 -7.10 32.35 15.84
CA GLU A 662 -8.23 33.17 15.37
C GLU A 662 -9.43 32.36 14.82
N GLY A 663 -9.54 31.08 15.20
CA GLY A 663 -10.66 30.21 14.82
C GLY A 663 -10.50 29.49 13.48
N ARG A 664 -9.34 29.59 12.81
CA ARG A 664 -9.01 28.81 11.61
C ARG A 664 -7.86 27.87 11.91
N CYS A 665 -8.06 26.57 11.66
CA CYS A 665 -7.04 25.55 11.87
C CYS A 665 -6.08 25.51 10.69
N GLU A 666 -4.79 25.72 10.93
CA GLU A 666 -3.81 25.92 9.88
C GLU A 666 -2.92 24.69 9.65
N PRO A 667 -2.68 24.31 8.38
CA PRO A 667 -1.76 23.23 8.02
C PRO A 667 -0.30 23.64 8.17
N VAL A 668 -0.03 24.95 8.20
CA VAL A 668 1.30 25.55 8.34
C VAL A 668 1.20 26.72 9.31
N ILE A 669 2.04 26.75 10.33
CA ILE A 669 2.12 27.84 11.31
C ILE A 669 3.59 28.23 11.46
N GLY A 670 3.91 29.52 11.30
CA GLY A 670 5.29 30.01 11.41
C GLY A 670 6.26 29.30 10.46
N GLY A 671 5.80 28.99 9.24
CA GLY A 671 6.56 28.26 8.22
C GLY A 671 6.73 26.76 8.45
N VAL A 672 6.19 26.18 9.53
CA VAL A 672 6.29 24.75 9.85
C VAL A 672 4.96 24.06 9.57
N ILE A 673 5.02 22.93 8.85
CA ILE A 673 3.84 22.08 8.62
C ILE A 673 3.45 21.44 9.96
N THR A 674 2.18 21.59 10.36
CA THR A 674 1.73 21.24 11.72
C THR A 674 1.60 19.73 11.94
N TYR A 675 1.27 18.95 10.91
CA TYR A 675 1.07 17.50 10.96
C TYR A 675 1.96 16.75 9.95
N PHE A 676 2.53 15.60 10.35
CA PHE A 676 3.31 14.75 9.42
C PHE A 676 2.43 13.78 8.62
N ASP A 677 1.19 13.56 9.07
CA ASP A 677 0.19 12.73 8.40
C ASP A 677 -1.23 13.34 8.50
N THR A 678 -2.25 12.53 8.77
CA THR A 678 -3.65 12.93 8.91
C THR A 678 -4.05 13.31 10.35
N ALA A 679 -3.20 13.07 11.35
CA ALA A 679 -3.56 13.27 12.76
C ALA A 679 -2.39 13.58 13.70
N HIS A 680 -1.15 13.24 13.34
CA HIS A 680 0.00 13.39 14.23
C HIS A 680 0.80 14.65 13.91
N ILE A 681 1.13 15.41 14.96
CA ILE A 681 1.88 16.65 14.82
C ILE A 681 3.35 16.38 14.47
N THR A 682 3.95 17.26 13.66
CA THR A 682 5.38 17.17 13.34
C THR A 682 6.23 17.42 14.60
N ALA A 683 7.37 16.73 14.72
CA ALA A 683 8.23 16.86 15.89
C ALA A 683 8.83 18.27 16.01
N THR A 684 9.14 18.92 14.89
CA THR A 684 9.57 20.32 14.81
C THR A 684 8.50 21.24 15.38
N TYR A 685 7.24 21.09 14.94
CA TYR A 685 6.15 21.93 15.47
C TYR A 685 5.93 21.67 16.96
N ALA A 686 5.96 20.41 17.40
CA ALA A 686 5.88 20.03 18.81
C ALA A 686 6.98 20.70 19.67
N GLN A 687 8.23 20.75 19.20
CA GLN A 687 9.31 21.44 19.92
C GLN A 687 9.00 22.94 20.11
N THR A 688 8.47 23.59 19.08
CA THR A 688 8.14 25.04 19.15
C THR A 688 7.00 25.36 20.10
N LEU A 689 6.21 24.37 20.54
CA LEU A 689 5.11 24.54 21.50
C LEU A 689 5.58 24.60 22.96
N ALA A 690 6.85 24.30 23.26
CA ALA A 690 7.36 24.22 24.63
C ALA A 690 7.05 25.46 25.48
N PRO A 691 7.24 26.71 25.00
CA PRO A 691 6.90 27.90 25.80
C PRO A 691 5.41 28.03 26.13
N GLN A 692 4.51 27.74 25.19
CA GLN A 692 3.06 27.76 25.42
C GLN A 692 2.63 26.64 26.36
N PHE A 693 3.26 25.47 26.23
CA PHE A 693 3.00 24.31 27.08
C PHE A 693 3.43 24.59 28.52
N ASP A 694 4.64 25.12 28.74
CA ASP A 694 5.13 25.55 30.06
C ASP A 694 4.21 26.59 30.70
N ALA A 695 3.84 27.63 29.94
CA ALA A 695 2.92 28.66 30.43
C ALA A 695 1.54 28.08 30.80
N SER A 696 1.13 26.97 30.20
CA SER A 696 -0.12 26.27 30.52
C SER A 696 0.05 25.35 31.73
N LEU A 697 1.16 24.63 31.83
CA LEU A 697 1.53 23.83 33.00
C LEU A 697 1.59 24.68 34.27
N ARG A 698 2.29 25.83 34.25
CA ARG A 698 2.38 26.73 35.40
C ARG A 698 1.03 27.30 35.84
N LYS A 699 0.06 27.42 34.93
CA LYS A 699 -1.31 27.86 35.25
C LYS A 699 -2.16 26.77 35.92
N THR A 700 -1.74 25.51 35.87
CA THR A 700 -2.44 24.40 36.53
C THR A 700 -2.34 24.50 38.06
N GLY A 701 -1.25 25.08 38.59
CA GLY A 701 -0.96 25.13 40.02
C GLY A 701 -0.61 23.76 40.62
N LEU A 702 -0.19 22.80 39.78
CA LEU A 702 0.28 21.49 40.20
C LEU A 702 1.73 21.60 40.66
N SER A 703 2.00 21.08 41.85
CA SER A 703 3.28 21.29 42.57
C SER A 703 4.50 20.70 41.86
N THR A 704 4.31 19.72 40.98
CA THR A 704 5.38 19.11 40.19
C THR A 704 5.96 20.08 39.16
N PHE A 705 5.18 21.07 38.69
CA PHE A 705 5.53 21.97 37.59
C PHE A 705 5.70 23.45 38.01
N ASP A 706 5.76 23.72 39.32
CA ASP A 706 5.92 25.08 39.87
C ASP A 706 7.36 25.61 39.79
#